data_AF-A0A9P9IX84-F1
#
_entry.id   AF-A0A9P9IX84-F1
#
_cell.length_a   1.000
_cell.length_b   1.000
_cell.length_c   1.000
_cell.angle_alpha   90.00
_cell.angle_beta   90.00
_cell.angle_gamma   90.00
#
_symmetry.space_group_name_H-M   'P 1'
#
loop_
_entity.id
_entity.type
_entity.pdbx_description
1 polymer ?
#
loop_
_entity_poly.entity_id
_entity_poly.type
_entity_poly.pdbx_seq_one_letter_code
_entity_poly.pdbx_strand_id
1 'polypeptide(L)'
;MADRGRGRGRGDRGDFRGRGRGDGGGGRGGGGRGGDQGDFRGRGRGDGGGGRGGGGRGGFEDRGRGGFRGRGGFDSASDRGRGRGGRGGFVPVQVFGEGKAIPAPDAAVSQAENAGVKDLTTAMSRVSLSGLQLPQRPGYGTVGKPIVLWTNYLEMKGIESNTVIHRYSIAFQGKAPQKKQGKQGKGGDDELPKPKKKRIIELLRKQPPFSKVQTASDGVQVLVAVKKIEMTENRAKYDIEWYPADGEALPAHDPQEDPQITASRTRNTYSVLVEHLGTVSLQELMKDVSSPSMDYGMKLETIQALNIIMSHGPSSDPQIAVASQNRFYPFGNHPQVQAASLGSGLEALRGYFSSVRTSVNRLLININVATGAFYKPGSLLDTMREFSGGPPPNENAYRKLAAFVRKLRIETNYIPDRDKKTKKVKPGQTKRKVHVIFDLSPFQKNATNTSFVLTAANGSTKSLTVQQYFAQEYKMTLRLPQAPLVNYGSRENPKWIPGELCSVLPGQLARRLLQGDQTREMIAFAARRPFQNAESITNDGVEVIKFVPINQGLNTQLEPFGIKVNINLLTVHGRILTAPTLQYRGNVTTNPSNGAWNLDVRQLGKQPFRMPKPLGSWNTLIINSGNRETIYGGLDAARSHLEEFKKALELYGLAPGPLQRPGVVNINFNDLQNKNFQAIKNSLVQALKGFQPQPKFLFIILPSDNAALYDCIKQVCDVQLGIPNVCNIGSKFSKEKGQAQYFANVAMKFNQKLGGINHSIAPEKMKPLDDKTIVFGIDVTHPSPGSADSSPSIAGVVASADKFFSQYPASIRTQQGRKEMVTELEEMILERFRLWQRRNGGLPNKVIVYRDGVSEGQYKIVLEEELPSFVKAFDKLYGAALKHPKISIIVVGKRHHTRFYPTKMADADQKTGNPQPGTVVDRGVTGEKLFDFFLLAHQGLQGTSKPAHYVVLKDDNKLGADQLQALTHHLCYTFARATRAVSICPPAYYADILCERGRSYLHTVLKGEGSAFLNTDWHGGVHSNVAETMFYL
;
A
#
# COMPACT_ATOMS: atom_id res chain seq x y z
N MET A 1 -42.05 -8.13 27.64
CA MET A 1 -42.34 -9.57 27.85
C MET A 1 -41.20 -10.33 27.17
N ALA A 2 -40.32 -11.11 27.81
CA ALA A 2 -40.33 -11.71 29.13
C ALA A 2 -38.90 -11.74 29.73
N ASP A 3 -38.89 -11.64 31.05
CA ASP A 3 -37.79 -11.78 32.00
C ASP A 3 -37.15 -13.17 32.06
N ARG A 4 -35.92 -13.21 32.61
CA ARG A 4 -35.31 -14.20 33.55
C ARG A 4 -33.77 -14.09 33.43
N GLY A 5 -32.95 -13.74 34.42
CA GLY A 5 -33.11 -13.76 35.87
C GLY A 5 -32.58 -15.07 36.48
N ARG A 6 -31.47 -14.99 37.25
CA ARG A 6 -30.80 -15.93 38.21
C ARG A 6 -29.31 -16.09 37.86
N GLY A 7 -28.32 -15.83 38.73
CA GLY A 7 -28.27 -15.79 40.19
C GLY A 7 -27.50 -17.01 40.73
N ARG A 8 -26.32 -16.80 41.32
CA ARG A 8 -25.50 -17.67 42.23
C ARG A 8 -24.14 -16.97 42.39
N GLY A 9 -23.47 -16.86 43.53
CA GLY A 9 -23.60 -17.43 44.87
C GLY A 9 -22.25 -17.19 45.57
N ARG A 10 -22.29 -16.87 46.87
CA ARG A 10 -21.17 -16.46 47.75
C ARG A 10 -20.27 -17.63 48.20
N GLY A 11 -19.07 -17.24 48.69
CA GLY A 11 -18.33 -17.88 49.79
C GLY A 11 -17.01 -18.53 49.36
N ASP A 12 -15.91 -18.50 50.11
CA ASP A 12 -15.52 -17.85 51.36
C ASP A 12 -13.99 -18.06 51.56
N ARG A 13 -13.31 -17.16 52.30
CA ARG A 13 -12.05 -17.29 53.10
C ARG A 13 -10.79 -17.96 52.48
N GLY A 14 -9.61 -17.33 52.57
CA GLY A 14 -8.91 -17.16 53.85
C GLY A 14 -7.68 -16.25 53.81
N ASP A 15 -7.41 -15.66 54.99
CA ASP A 15 -6.38 -14.71 55.39
C ASP A 15 -4.92 -15.18 55.25
N PHE A 16 -3.97 -14.24 55.18
CA PHE A 16 -2.93 -14.07 56.23
C PHE A 16 -2.25 -12.69 56.14
N ARG A 17 -2.10 -12.06 57.31
CA ARG A 17 -1.53 -10.73 57.60
C ARG A 17 -0.02 -10.79 57.92
N GLY A 18 0.65 -9.63 57.80
CA GLY A 18 1.83 -9.23 58.63
C GLY A 18 2.85 -8.40 57.82
N ARG A 19 2.88 -7.06 57.84
CA ARG A 19 3.37 -6.06 58.84
C ARG A 19 4.91 -6.02 59.09
N GLY A 20 5.47 -4.81 58.96
CA GLY A 20 6.76 -4.32 59.51
C GLY A 20 7.57 -3.54 58.46
N ARG A 21 7.66 -2.19 58.42
CA ARG A 21 8.46 -1.24 59.25
C ARG A 21 9.91 -1.72 59.47
N GLY A 22 10.99 -0.97 59.25
CA GLY A 22 11.23 0.45 58.94
C GLY A 22 12.76 0.71 58.95
N ASP A 23 13.16 1.98 58.71
CA ASP A 23 14.47 2.63 58.94
C ASP A 23 15.75 2.02 58.30
N GLY A 24 16.78 2.76 57.91
CA GLY A 24 17.14 4.17 58.00
C GLY A 24 18.62 4.35 57.57
N GLY A 25 19.03 5.60 57.31
CA GLY A 25 20.43 6.05 57.20
C GLY A 25 21.14 5.74 55.86
N GLY A 26 21.97 6.60 55.26
CA GLY A 26 22.57 7.86 55.70
C GLY A 26 24.01 7.96 55.18
N GLY A 27 24.29 8.98 54.35
CA GLY A 27 25.62 9.54 54.03
C GLY A 27 26.59 8.66 53.22
N ARG A 28 27.66 9.17 52.59
CA ARG A 28 28.19 10.51 52.28
C ARG A 28 29.52 10.29 51.52
N GLY A 29 29.87 11.18 50.58
CA GLY A 29 31.25 11.41 50.11
C GLY A 29 31.77 10.45 49.01
N GLY A 30 32.57 10.86 48.04
CA GLY A 30 33.24 12.15 47.77
C GLY A 30 34.50 11.91 46.92
N GLY A 31 34.82 12.87 46.02
CA GLY A 31 36.13 13.06 45.34
C GLY A 31 36.53 12.00 44.30
N GLY A 32 37.27 12.25 43.22
CA GLY A 32 38.04 13.39 42.71
C GLY A 32 38.93 12.86 41.57
N ARG A 33 38.90 13.49 40.39
CA ARG A 33 40.02 14.13 39.63
C ARG A 33 41.18 13.27 39.06
N GLY A 34 41.49 13.57 37.79
CA GLY A 34 42.79 13.39 37.07
C GLY A 34 42.92 12.06 36.33
N GLY A 35 43.12 11.96 35.01
CA GLY A 35 44.25 12.44 34.17
C GLY A 35 45.18 11.23 33.95
N ASP A 36 45.77 10.85 32.82
CA ASP A 36 46.08 11.41 31.50
C ASP A 36 46.52 10.21 30.59
N GLN A 37 46.83 10.46 29.31
CA GLN A 37 47.54 9.66 28.26
C GLN A 37 48.19 8.29 28.62
N GLY A 38 48.26 7.23 27.78
CA GLY A 38 48.04 7.03 26.34
C GLY A 38 48.39 5.58 25.91
N ASP A 39 48.09 5.28 24.65
CA ASP A 39 48.70 4.28 23.74
C ASP A 39 48.44 2.74 23.77
N PHE A 40 47.79 2.34 22.66
CA PHE A 40 48.03 1.20 21.75
C PHE A 40 47.48 -0.23 21.98
N ARG A 41 46.81 -0.67 20.90
CA ARG A 41 46.53 -2.04 20.39
C ARG A 41 45.32 -2.83 20.93
N GLY A 42 44.27 -2.84 20.09
CA GLY A 42 43.81 -4.11 19.50
C GLY A 42 42.44 -4.64 19.94
N ARG A 43 41.72 -5.15 18.93
CA ARG A 43 40.51 -5.99 18.94
C ARG A 43 39.17 -5.26 19.04
N GLY A 44 38.38 -5.49 17.99
CA GLY A 44 37.00 -5.03 17.89
C GLY A 44 36.03 -5.81 18.76
N ARG A 45 34.86 -5.21 18.92
CA ARG A 45 33.56 -5.86 19.13
C ARG A 45 32.50 -4.80 18.87
N GLY A 46 31.66 -5.08 17.87
CA GLY A 46 30.37 -4.45 17.76
C GLY A 46 29.42 -5.10 18.76
N ASP A 47 28.57 -4.28 19.34
CA ASP A 47 27.25 -4.61 19.86
C ASP A 47 26.38 -3.39 19.49
N GLY A 48 25.27 -3.51 18.75
CA GLY A 48 24.24 -4.52 18.91
C GLY A 48 23.43 -4.13 20.16
N GLY A 49 22.14 -3.80 20.13
CA GLY A 49 21.10 -3.97 19.14
C GLY A 49 19.75 -3.82 19.88
N GLY A 50 18.67 -4.07 19.15
CA GLY A 50 17.36 -4.35 19.73
C GLY A 50 16.35 -3.22 19.54
N GLY A 51 15.22 -3.39 18.84
CA GLY A 51 14.63 -4.61 18.27
C GLY A 51 13.11 -4.51 18.36
N ARG A 52 12.42 -4.32 17.23
CA ARG A 52 10.94 -4.33 17.15
C ARG A 52 10.43 -5.69 16.64
N GLY A 53 9.36 -6.20 17.25
CA GLY A 53 8.41 -7.21 16.70
C GLY A 53 7.01 -6.57 16.59
N GLY A 54 5.96 -7.17 16.03
CA GLY A 54 5.72 -8.47 15.40
C GLY A 54 4.78 -8.35 14.19
N GLY A 55 4.38 -9.48 13.57
CA GLY A 55 3.86 -9.57 12.19
C GLY A 55 2.38 -9.92 11.98
N GLY A 56 1.94 -9.90 10.71
CA GLY A 56 0.63 -10.37 10.26
C GLY A 56 0.24 -10.04 8.80
N ARG A 57 0.46 -10.98 7.88
CA ARG A 57 -0.21 -11.24 6.57
C ARG A 57 -0.70 -10.07 5.66
N GLY A 58 0.14 -9.67 4.70
CA GLY A 58 0.07 -10.24 3.35
C GLY A 58 -0.89 -9.75 2.26
N GLY A 59 -0.66 -8.55 1.74
CA GLY A 59 -1.03 -8.13 0.37
C GLY A 59 -0.21 -6.89 0.00
N PHE A 60 0.84 -7.04 -0.81
CA PHE A 60 1.75 -5.94 -1.15
C PHE A 60 1.11 -4.97 -2.13
N GLU A 61 0.34 -4.06 -1.57
CA GLU A 61 0.10 -2.70 -2.04
C GLU A 61 -0.26 -1.84 -0.82
N ASP A 62 0.65 -1.87 0.17
CA ASP A 62 0.46 -1.11 1.40
C ASP A 62 0.59 0.38 1.09
N ARG A 63 -0.38 1.15 1.58
CA ARG A 63 -0.45 2.62 1.51
C ARG A 63 0.92 3.19 1.82
N GLY A 64 1.64 3.70 0.81
CA GLY A 64 2.85 4.53 0.96
C GLY A 64 3.58 4.45 2.30
N ARG A 65 3.92 3.24 2.79
CA ARG A 65 4.66 3.07 4.05
C ARG A 65 6.14 3.38 3.88
N GLY A 66 6.53 3.96 2.75
CA GLY A 66 7.52 5.01 2.72
C GLY A 66 6.83 6.33 3.02
N GLY A 67 6.66 6.65 4.32
CA GLY A 67 6.11 7.92 4.70
C GLY A 67 6.86 9.03 3.95
N PHE A 68 6.11 9.85 3.21
CA PHE A 68 6.42 11.27 3.07
C PHE A 68 6.24 11.96 4.45
N ARG A 69 6.82 11.34 5.51
CA ARG A 69 7.40 12.08 6.62
C ARG A 69 8.31 13.07 5.94
N GLY A 70 8.14 14.36 6.22
CA GLY A 70 9.13 15.33 5.82
C GLY A 70 10.50 14.89 6.33
N ARG A 71 11.26 14.16 5.51
CA ARG A 71 12.70 14.33 5.42
C ARG A 71 12.87 15.66 4.71
N GLY A 72 12.62 16.75 5.45
CA GLY A 72 13.38 17.96 5.26
C GLY A 72 14.84 17.54 5.42
N GLY A 73 15.64 17.79 4.40
CA GLY A 73 16.97 17.20 4.22
C GLY A 73 17.04 16.31 2.98
N PHE A 74 16.63 16.85 1.84
CA PHE A 74 17.27 16.50 0.58
C PHE A 74 17.75 17.81 -0.01
N ASP A 75 19.02 18.09 0.26
CA ASP A 75 19.72 19.31 -0.11
C ASP A 75 19.58 19.54 -1.62
N SER A 76 18.97 20.67 -1.96
CA SER A 76 19.16 21.30 -3.26
C SER A 76 20.40 22.18 -3.16
N ALA A 77 21.59 21.58 -3.19
CA ALA A 77 22.84 22.29 -3.43
C ALA A 77 23.92 21.30 -3.90
N SER A 78 24.36 21.47 -5.16
CA SER A 78 25.67 21.09 -5.70
C SER A 78 26.38 19.88 -5.07
N ASP A 79 26.12 18.68 -5.58
CA ASP A 79 26.83 17.46 -5.18
C ASP A 79 28.17 17.35 -5.95
N ARG A 80 29.19 18.05 -5.44
CA ARG A 80 30.60 17.67 -5.63
C ARG A 80 31.18 17.40 -4.25
N GLY A 81 31.13 16.15 -3.78
CA GLY A 81 31.74 15.76 -2.50
C GLY A 81 31.61 14.28 -2.19
N ARG A 82 32.68 13.53 -2.49
CA ARG A 82 32.81 12.06 -2.37
C ARG A 82 32.49 11.53 -0.96
N GLY A 83 31.49 10.64 -0.87
CA GLY A 83 31.30 9.71 0.25
C GLY A 83 31.29 8.27 -0.27
N ARG A 84 32.25 7.45 0.17
CA ARG A 84 32.48 6.07 -0.27
C ARG A 84 31.30 5.16 0.04
N GLY A 85 30.58 4.77 -1.01
CA GLY A 85 29.68 3.61 -1.04
C GLY A 85 29.31 3.31 -2.50
N GLY A 86 29.89 2.27 -3.08
CA GLY A 86 29.48 1.65 -4.35
C GLY A 86 29.37 2.56 -5.58
N ARG A 87 30.38 2.52 -6.47
CA ARG A 87 30.39 3.16 -7.79
C ARG A 87 29.14 2.82 -8.61
N GLY A 88 28.21 3.77 -8.70
CA GLY A 88 27.37 3.95 -9.88
C GLY A 88 27.85 5.23 -10.56
N GLY A 89 28.48 5.12 -11.73
CA GLY A 89 28.86 6.29 -12.53
C GLY A 89 27.65 7.18 -12.81
N PHE A 90 27.90 8.43 -13.21
CA PHE A 90 26.85 9.28 -13.77
C PHE A 90 26.27 8.58 -15.00
N VAL A 91 25.18 7.82 -14.83
CA VAL A 91 24.50 7.19 -15.96
C VAL A 91 23.79 8.32 -16.70
N PRO A 92 24.17 8.62 -17.94
CA PRO A 92 23.50 9.66 -18.71
C PRO A 92 22.01 9.36 -18.78
N VAL A 93 21.19 10.40 -18.83
CA VAL A 93 19.76 10.23 -19.11
C VAL A 93 19.64 9.64 -20.50
N GLN A 94 18.76 8.64 -20.63
CA GLN A 94 18.47 7.95 -21.88
C GLN A 94 16.96 7.91 -22.06
N VAL A 95 16.54 7.84 -23.32
CA VAL A 95 15.14 7.72 -23.70
C VAL A 95 14.90 6.39 -24.42
N PHE A 96 13.78 5.75 -24.12
CA PHE A 96 13.43 4.48 -24.75
C PHE A 96 13.19 4.64 -26.26
N GLY A 97 13.85 3.80 -27.06
CA GLY A 97 13.75 3.85 -28.51
C GLY A 97 14.53 5.01 -29.15
N GLU A 98 15.49 5.61 -28.43
CA GLU A 98 16.37 6.62 -29.00
C GLU A 98 17.09 6.11 -30.26
N GLY A 99 17.11 6.94 -31.31
CA GLY A 99 17.64 6.57 -32.63
C GLY A 99 16.73 5.66 -33.48
N LYS A 100 15.59 5.20 -32.96
CA LYS A 100 14.59 4.44 -33.73
C LYS A 100 13.46 5.34 -34.23
N ALA A 101 12.83 4.96 -35.32
CA ALA A 101 11.61 5.61 -35.80
C ALA A 101 10.50 5.46 -34.74
N ILE A 102 9.99 6.59 -34.24
CA ILE A 102 8.90 6.62 -33.27
C ILE A 102 7.58 6.62 -34.05
N PRO A 103 6.69 5.63 -33.87
CA PRO A 103 5.40 5.60 -34.54
C PRO A 103 4.53 6.76 -34.04
N ALA A 104 3.81 7.40 -34.97
CA ALA A 104 2.81 8.39 -34.60
C ALA A 104 1.69 7.73 -33.77
N PRO A 105 1.07 8.46 -32.82
CA PRO A 105 -0.14 7.98 -32.18
C PRO A 105 -1.22 7.65 -33.21
N ASP A 106 -2.04 6.64 -32.90
CA ASP A 106 -3.04 6.10 -33.83
C ASP A 106 -4.05 7.17 -34.29
N ALA A 107 -4.04 7.46 -35.60
CA ALA A 107 -4.89 8.48 -36.19
C ALA A 107 -6.39 8.11 -36.17
N ALA A 108 -6.73 6.82 -36.32
CA ALA A 108 -8.13 6.36 -36.29
C ALA A 108 -8.73 6.53 -34.89
N VAL A 109 -7.92 6.29 -33.85
CA VAL A 109 -8.33 6.55 -32.46
C VAL A 109 -8.53 8.05 -32.24
N SER A 110 -7.58 8.89 -32.65
CA SER A 110 -7.71 10.35 -32.52
C SER A 110 -8.93 10.91 -33.27
N GLN A 111 -9.25 10.35 -34.44
CA GLN A 111 -10.46 10.71 -35.20
C GLN A 111 -11.74 10.29 -34.47
N ALA A 112 -11.79 9.06 -33.94
CA ALA A 112 -12.93 8.57 -33.16
C ALA A 112 -13.16 9.40 -31.88
N GLU A 113 -12.08 9.73 -31.17
CA GLU A 113 -12.10 10.65 -30.02
C GLU A 113 -12.70 12.01 -30.39
N ASN A 114 -12.25 12.60 -31.50
CA ASN A 114 -12.76 13.88 -31.98
C ASN A 114 -14.22 13.81 -32.42
N ALA A 115 -14.65 12.71 -33.03
CA ALA A 115 -16.03 12.48 -33.43
C ALA A 115 -16.95 12.36 -32.21
N GLY A 116 -16.53 11.63 -31.17
CA GLY A 116 -17.30 11.45 -29.94
C GLY A 116 -17.61 12.77 -29.21
N VAL A 117 -16.71 13.76 -29.31
CA VAL A 117 -16.95 15.10 -28.74
C VAL A 117 -17.95 15.93 -29.54
N LYS A 118 -18.05 15.75 -30.87
CA LYS A 118 -18.96 16.54 -31.72
C LYS A 118 -20.44 16.17 -31.51
N ASP A 119 -20.71 14.92 -31.12
CA ASP A 119 -22.07 14.41 -30.88
C ASP A 119 -22.70 14.90 -29.55
N LEU A 120 -21.98 15.71 -28.76
CA LEU A 120 -22.50 16.29 -27.52
C LEU A 120 -23.72 17.21 -27.72
N THR A 121 -23.84 17.87 -28.88
CA THR A 121 -24.99 18.74 -29.19
C THR A 121 -26.28 17.95 -29.30
N THR A 122 -26.23 16.73 -29.83
CA THR A 122 -27.36 15.80 -29.93
C THR A 122 -27.67 15.15 -28.57
N ALA A 123 -26.64 14.78 -27.80
CA ALA A 123 -26.79 14.06 -26.52
C ALA A 123 -27.37 14.94 -25.39
N MET A 124 -27.06 16.24 -25.34
CA MET A 124 -27.62 17.15 -24.32
C MET A 124 -29.16 17.24 -24.36
N SER A 125 -29.80 16.88 -25.48
CA SER A 125 -31.27 16.82 -25.59
C SER A 125 -31.90 15.60 -24.89
N ARG A 126 -31.13 14.54 -24.61
CA ARG A 126 -31.62 13.27 -24.05
C ARG A 126 -31.37 13.09 -22.54
N VAL A 127 -30.53 13.94 -21.95
CA VAL A 127 -30.17 13.91 -20.51
C VAL A 127 -31.36 14.26 -19.60
N SER A 128 -32.47 14.75 -20.15
CA SER A 128 -33.65 15.16 -19.39
C SER A 128 -34.47 14.00 -18.79
N LEU A 129 -34.17 12.72 -19.07
CA LEU A 129 -35.13 11.64 -18.81
C LEU A 129 -34.64 10.37 -18.08
N SER A 130 -33.37 10.18 -17.67
CA SER A 130 -33.03 9.00 -16.83
C SER A 130 -31.66 9.00 -16.15
N GLY A 131 -31.64 8.74 -14.83
CA GLY A 131 -30.55 8.09 -14.07
C GLY A 131 -29.29 8.92 -13.74
N LEU A 132 -28.55 8.46 -12.71
CA LEU A 132 -27.20 8.93 -12.36
C LEU A 132 -26.19 8.53 -13.45
N GLN A 133 -26.08 9.31 -14.52
CA GLN A 133 -25.04 9.13 -15.56
C GLN A 133 -23.82 10.00 -15.29
N LEU A 134 -22.63 9.47 -15.60
CA LEU A 134 -21.37 10.20 -15.54
C LEU A 134 -21.34 11.31 -16.60
N PRO A 135 -20.68 12.45 -16.34
CA PRO A 135 -20.59 13.54 -17.29
C PRO A 135 -19.80 13.09 -18.53
N GLN A 136 -20.35 13.40 -19.70
CA GLN A 136 -19.66 13.23 -20.96
C GLN A 136 -18.46 14.17 -21.02
N ARG A 137 -17.40 13.73 -21.70
CA ARG A 137 -16.18 14.52 -21.90
C ARG A 137 -16.52 15.81 -22.68
N PRO A 138 -16.25 17.01 -22.14
CA PRO A 138 -16.59 18.27 -22.81
C PRO A 138 -15.68 18.58 -24.00
N GLY A 139 -14.52 17.91 -24.08
CA GLY A 139 -13.52 18.06 -25.11
C GLY A 139 -12.18 17.50 -24.64
N TYR A 140 -11.16 17.68 -25.47
CA TYR A 140 -9.78 17.38 -25.12
C TYR A 140 -9.00 18.69 -24.96
N GLY A 141 -8.03 18.70 -24.05
CA GLY A 141 -7.24 19.88 -23.82
C GLY A 141 -6.33 20.20 -25.01
N THR A 142 -6.08 21.50 -25.17
CA THR A 142 -5.28 22.09 -26.26
C THR A 142 -4.11 22.90 -25.73
N VAL A 143 -4.11 23.28 -24.45
CA VAL A 143 -3.09 24.11 -23.83
C VAL A 143 -1.84 23.28 -23.50
N GLY A 144 -0.66 23.89 -23.67
CA GLY A 144 0.65 23.31 -23.37
C GLY A 144 1.43 22.91 -24.61
N LYS A 145 2.73 22.60 -24.42
CA LYS A 145 3.60 22.14 -25.51
C LYS A 145 3.18 20.72 -25.93
N PRO A 146 2.79 20.46 -27.18
CA PRO A 146 2.44 19.11 -27.63
C PRO A 146 3.68 18.22 -27.68
N ILE A 147 3.53 16.99 -27.21
CA ILE A 147 4.58 15.96 -27.19
C ILE A 147 3.99 14.60 -27.55
N VAL A 148 4.86 13.65 -27.89
CA VAL A 148 4.51 12.24 -28.03
C VAL A 148 5.18 11.47 -26.90
N LEU A 149 4.45 10.54 -26.29
CA LEU A 149 4.94 9.70 -25.22
C LEU A 149 4.73 8.24 -25.57
N TRP A 150 5.67 7.38 -25.19
CA TRP A 150 5.40 5.96 -25.04
C TRP A 150 4.54 5.75 -23.80
N THR A 151 3.72 4.71 -23.82
CA THR A 151 2.99 4.25 -22.64
C THR A 151 3.10 2.75 -22.48
N ASN A 152 2.96 2.26 -21.25
CA ASN A 152 3.09 0.84 -20.93
C ASN A 152 1.85 0.01 -21.28
N TYR A 153 1.15 0.41 -22.35
CA TYR A 153 0.05 -0.34 -22.92
C TYR A 153 0.51 -0.98 -24.22
N LEU A 154 0.05 -2.22 -24.39
CA LEU A 154 0.08 -2.97 -25.63
C LEU A 154 -1.32 -2.98 -26.24
N GLU A 155 -1.40 -3.08 -27.55
CA GLU A 155 -2.67 -3.20 -28.24
C GLU A 155 -3.07 -4.66 -28.40
N MET A 156 -4.31 -4.98 -28.03
CA MET A 156 -4.91 -6.28 -28.35
C MET A 156 -5.52 -6.20 -29.75
N LYS A 157 -4.86 -6.80 -30.74
CA LYS A 157 -5.28 -6.83 -32.15
C LYS A 157 -5.90 -8.18 -32.52
N GLY A 158 -6.60 -8.24 -33.65
CA GLY A 158 -6.98 -9.52 -34.26
C GLY A 158 -7.95 -10.36 -33.44
N ILE A 159 -8.82 -9.72 -32.68
CA ILE A 159 -9.99 -10.36 -32.08
C ILE A 159 -10.90 -10.76 -33.24
N GLU A 160 -11.23 -12.04 -33.37
CA GLU A 160 -12.24 -12.43 -34.36
C GLU A 160 -13.54 -11.73 -33.99
N SER A 161 -14.10 -10.97 -34.93
CA SER A 161 -15.22 -10.06 -34.66
C SER A 161 -16.47 -10.75 -34.12
N ASN A 162 -16.54 -12.08 -34.16
CA ASN A 162 -17.60 -12.93 -33.65
C ASN A 162 -17.17 -13.80 -32.46
N THR A 163 -16.01 -13.55 -31.84
CA THR A 163 -15.56 -14.34 -30.68
C THR A 163 -16.54 -14.18 -29.52
N VAL A 164 -17.10 -15.31 -29.11
CA VAL A 164 -17.95 -15.44 -27.93
C VAL A 164 -17.21 -16.26 -26.88
N ILE A 165 -17.21 -15.78 -25.63
CA ILE A 165 -16.57 -16.48 -24.51
C ILE A 165 -17.66 -17.04 -23.59
N HIS A 166 -17.68 -18.35 -23.43
CA HIS A 166 -18.51 -19.05 -22.47
C HIS A 166 -17.90 -18.95 -21.08
N ARG A 167 -18.73 -18.66 -20.06
CA ARG A 167 -18.29 -18.52 -18.67
C ARG A 167 -18.94 -19.57 -17.80
N TYR A 168 -18.19 -20.10 -16.86
CA TYR A 168 -18.66 -21.11 -15.93
C TYR A 168 -18.24 -20.72 -14.50
N SER A 169 -19.16 -20.87 -13.54
CA SER A 169 -18.82 -20.82 -12.12
C SER A 169 -18.47 -22.21 -11.61
N ILE A 170 -17.62 -22.26 -10.59
CA ILE A 170 -17.20 -23.48 -9.89
C ILE A 170 -17.43 -23.25 -8.39
N ALA A 171 -18.37 -23.99 -7.83
CA ALA A 171 -18.61 -24.06 -6.38
C ALA A 171 -18.04 -25.35 -5.80
N PHE A 172 -17.46 -25.29 -4.60
CA PHE A 172 -16.77 -26.43 -3.99
C PHE A 172 -17.63 -27.06 -2.91
N GLN A 173 -18.27 -28.18 -3.24
CA GLN A 173 -19.15 -28.92 -2.34
C GLN A 173 -18.35 -29.89 -1.46
N GLY A 174 -17.45 -29.38 -0.61
CA GLY A 174 -16.78 -30.18 0.43
C GLY A 174 -16.23 -31.55 -0.01
N LYS A 175 -16.16 -32.50 0.91
CA LYS A 175 -15.86 -33.91 0.57
C LYS A 175 -17.15 -34.60 0.11
N ALA A 176 -17.06 -35.51 -0.86
CA ALA A 176 -18.18 -36.31 -1.33
C ALA A 176 -18.98 -36.93 -0.14
N PRO A 177 -20.32 -37.04 -0.24
CA PRO A 177 -21.16 -37.43 0.89
C PRO A 177 -20.72 -38.79 1.45
N GLN A 178 -20.25 -38.79 2.69
CA GLN A 178 -20.16 -40.01 3.48
C GLN A 178 -21.60 -40.41 3.84
N LYS A 179 -22.00 -41.65 3.51
CA LYS A 179 -23.07 -42.33 4.25
C LYS A 179 -22.60 -42.51 5.70
N LYS A 180 -22.72 -41.47 6.52
CA LYS A 180 -22.64 -41.55 7.98
C LYS A 180 -23.88 -40.88 8.54
N GLN A 181 -24.70 -41.71 9.19
CA GLN A 181 -25.83 -41.26 10.00
C GLN A 181 -25.34 -40.21 11.02
N GLY A 182 -26.00 -39.05 11.05
CA GLY A 182 -26.20 -38.33 12.31
C GLY A 182 -25.47 -37.01 12.59
N LYS A 183 -24.72 -36.37 11.67
CA LYS A 183 -24.26 -34.98 11.90
C LYS A 183 -24.25 -34.14 10.62
N GLN A 184 -25.21 -33.21 10.51
CA GLN A 184 -25.18 -32.11 9.53
C GLN A 184 -24.01 -31.18 9.88
N GLY A 185 -22.93 -31.26 9.12
CA GLY A 185 -21.89 -30.22 9.11
C GLY A 185 -22.32 -29.07 8.22
N LYS A 186 -22.20 -27.83 8.71
CA LYS A 186 -22.37 -26.60 7.93
C LYS A 186 -21.28 -26.53 6.84
N GLY A 187 -21.55 -27.11 5.67
CA GLY A 187 -20.66 -27.08 4.50
C GLY A 187 -20.91 -25.82 3.67
N GLY A 188 -20.10 -24.79 3.85
CA GLY A 188 -20.06 -23.60 2.99
C GLY A 188 -18.73 -23.49 2.24
N ASP A 189 -18.71 -22.75 1.14
CA ASP A 189 -17.57 -22.50 0.22
C ASP A 189 -16.28 -21.94 0.88
N ASP A 190 -16.32 -21.61 2.17
CA ASP A 190 -15.28 -20.91 2.93
C ASP A 190 -14.13 -21.79 3.48
N GLU A 191 -14.19 -23.12 3.42
CA GLU A 191 -13.19 -23.98 4.10
C GLU A 191 -11.94 -24.38 3.27
N LEU A 192 -11.96 -24.32 1.93
CA LEU A 192 -10.84 -24.81 1.11
C LEU A 192 -9.78 -23.72 0.83
N PRO A 193 -8.49 -23.94 1.17
CA PRO A 193 -7.42 -23.00 0.84
C PRO A 193 -7.24 -22.79 -0.67
N LYS A 194 -6.97 -21.55 -1.11
CA LYS A 194 -6.78 -21.20 -2.54
C LYS A 194 -5.85 -22.13 -3.33
N PRO A 195 -4.66 -22.54 -2.85
CA PRO A 195 -3.80 -23.46 -3.59
C PRO A 195 -4.47 -24.82 -3.86
N LYS A 196 -5.36 -25.24 -2.96
CA LYS A 196 -6.10 -26.49 -3.11
C LYS A 196 -7.24 -26.33 -4.12
N LYS A 197 -7.99 -25.21 -4.08
CA LYS A 197 -8.98 -24.86 -5.11
C LYS A 197 -8.35 -24.84 -6.51
N LYS A 198 -7.21 -24.15 -6.66
CA LYS A 198 -6.44 -24.12 -7.92
C LYS A 198 -6.12 -25.52 -8.43
N ARG A 199 -5.60 -26.40 -7.56
CA ARG A 199 -5.28 -27.78 -7.93
C ARG A 199 -6.51 -28.60 -8.34
N ILE A 200 -7.64 -28.45 -7.66
CA ILE A 200 -8.89 -29.13 -8.03
C ILE A 200 -9.33 -28.69 -9.44
N ILE A 201 -9.26 -27.39 -9.75
CA ILE A 201 -9.61 -26.88 -11.09
C ILE A 201 -8.65 -27.40 -12.16
N GLU A 202 -7.34 -27.47 -11.87
CA GLU A 202 -6.35 -28.08 -12.79
C GLU A 202 -6.69 -29.54 -13.12
N LEU A 203 -7.20 -30.29 -12.14
CA LEU A 203 -7.59 -31.69 -12.31
C LEU A 203 -8.94 -31.83 -13.04
N LEU A 204 -9.91 -30.96 -12.73
CA LEU A 204 -11.19 -30.87 -13.46
C LEU A 204 -10.95 -30.67 -14.96
N ARG A 205 -10.04 -29.75 -15.32
CA ARG A 205 -9.68 -29.45 -16.72
C ARG A 205 -9.07 -30.63 -17.48
N LYS A 206 -8.61 -31.68 -16.78
CA LYS A 206 -8.07 -32.90 -17.39
C LYS A 206 -9.12 -34.00 -17.60
N GLN A 207 -10.32 -33.86 -17.05
CA GLN A 207 -11.40 -34.82 -17.21
C GLN A 207 -12.36 -34.41 -18.35
N PRO A 208 -12.97 -35.36 -19.07
CA PRO A 208 -14.08 -35.05 -19.97
C PRO A 208 -15.27 -34.46 -19.19
N PRO A 209 -16.06 -33.52 -19.77
CA PRO A 209 -15.91 -32.92 -21.11
C PRO A 209 -14.84 -31.82 -21.18
N PHE A 210 -14.29 -31.36 -20.06
CA PHE A 210 -13.38 -30.19 -19.99
C PHE A 210 -12.07 -30.38 -20.75
N SER A 211 -11.52 -31.59 -20.78
CA SER A 211 -10.27 -31.90 -21.51
C SER A 211 -10.39 -31.76 -23.02
N LYS A 212 -11.61 -31.75 -23.58
CA LYS A 212 -11.86 -31.60 -25.02
C LYS A 212 -11.84 -30.14 -25.48
N VAL A 213 -11.86 -29.19 -24.54
CA VAL A 213 -12.00 -27.75 -24.81
C VAL A 213 -10.86 -26.99 -24.16
N GLN A 214 -10.24 -26.07 -24.89
CA GLN A 214 -9.27 -25.17 -24.29
C GLN A 214 -9.99 -24.21 -23.33
N THR A 215 -9.54 -24.22 -22.07
CA THR A 215 -10.14 -23.44 -20.99
C THR A 215 -9.09 -22.61 -20.26
N ALA A 216 -9.49 -21.47 -19.71
CA ALA A 216 -8.70 -20.65 -18.80
C ALA A 216 -9.45 -20.46 -17.47
N SER A 217 -8.73 -20.28 -16.36
CA SER A 217 -9.36 -20.11 -15.04
C SER A 217 -8.60 -19.11 -14.17
N ASP A 218 -9.34 -18.44 -13.27
CA ASP A 218 -8.77 -17.63 -12.19
C ASP A 218 -8.13 -18.47 -11.07
N GLY A 219 -8.27 -19.81 -11.13
CA GLY A 219 -7.77 -20.76 -10.14
C GLY A 219 -8.53 -20.73 -8.82
N VAL A 220 -9.69 -20.08 -8.78
CA VAL A 220 -10.51 -19.93 -7.58
C VAL A 220 -11.95 -20.38 -7.83
N GLN A 221 -12.67 -19.79 -8.79
CA GLN A 221 -14.10 -20.03 -8.96
C GLN A 221 -14.63 -19.83 -10.39
N VAL A 222 -13.85 -19.22 -11.30
CA VAL A 222 -14.30 -18.94 -12.67
C VAL A 222 -13.48 -19.72 -13.67
N LEU A 223 -14.17 -20.32 -14.64
CA LEU A 223 -13.60 -20.96 -15.82
C LEU A 223 -14.19 -20.30 -17.07
N VAL A 224 -13.38 -20.08 -18.10
CA VAL A 224 -13.80 -19.50 -19.38
C VAL A 224 -13.30 -20.33 -20.54
N ALA A 225 -14.06 -20.34 -21.63
CA ALA A 225 -13.77 -21.11 -22.84
C ALA A 225 -14.35 -20.41 -24.08
N VAL A 226 -13.67 -20.49 -25.24
CA VAL A 226 -14.21 -19.97 -26.51
C VAL A 226 -15.18 -20.96 -27.18
N LYS A 227 -15.02 -22.26 -26.90
CA LYS A 227 -15.98 -23.29 -27.30
C LYS A 227 -16.85 -23.68 -26.11
N LYS A 228 -18.13 -23.96 -26.34
CA LYS A 228 -19.04 -24.46 -25.30
C LYS A 228 -18.54 -25.81 -24.79
N ILE A 229 -18.57 -26.01 -23.49
CA ILE A 229 -18.25 -27.28 -22.84
C ILE A 229 -19.54 -28.10 -22.82
N GLU A 230 -19.51 -29.30 -23.40
CA GLU A 230 -20.66 -30.19 -23.49
C GLU A 230 -20.94 -30.88 -22.15
N MET A 231 -21.57 -30.15 -21.24
CA MET A 231 -22.02 -30.66 -19.94
C MET A 231 -23.39 -31.35 -20.09
N THR A 232 -23.68 -32.33 -19.24
CA THR A 232 -24.96 -33.07 -19.24
C THR A 232 -26.15 -32.16 -18.93
N GLU A 233 -25.94 -31.15 -18.09
CA GLU A 233 -26.93 -30.15 -17.70
C GLU A 233 -26.26 -28.77 -17.64
N ASN A 234 -27.06 -27.70 -17.58
CA ASN A 234 -26.53 -26.33 -17.40
C ASN A 234 -25.70 -26.19 -16.11
N ARG A 235 -26.03 -27.01 -15.10
CA ARG A 235 -25.36 -27.09 -13.80
C ARG A 235 -25.12 -28.55 -13.46
N ALA A 236 -23.87 -29.00 -13.47
CA ALA A 236 -23.52 -30.40 -13.28
C ALA A 236 -22.45 -30.60 -12.21
N LYS A 237 -22.54 -31.72 -11.51
CA LYS A 237 -21.62 -32.11 -10.45
C LYS A 237 -20.52 -33.00 -11.01
N TYR A 238 -19.27 -32.73 -10.63
CA TYR A 238 -18.10 -33.52 -10.99
C TYR A 238 -17.31 -33.91 -9.74
N ASP A 239 -16.91 -35.17 -9.65
CA ASP A 239 -16.10 -35.68 -8.55
C ASP A 239 -14.62 -35.75 -8.96
N ILE A 240 -13.79 -35.00 -8.23
CA ILE A 240 -12.37 -34.79 -8.53
C ILE A 240 -11.52 -35.46 -7.47
N GLU A 241 -10.78 -36.49 -7.88
CA GLU A 241 -9.76 -37.10 -7.04
C GLU A 241 -8.55 -36.15 -6.93
N TRP A 242 -8.34 -35.58 -5.74
CA TRP A 242 -7.25 -34.65 -5.49
C TRP A 242 -5.94 -35.38 -5.22
N TYR A 243 -4.89 -34.95 -5.93
CA TYR A 243 -3.51 -35.29 -5.63
C TYR A 243 -2.61 -34.07 -5.85
N PRO A 244 -1.49 -33.95 -5.12
CA PRO A 244 -0.57 -32.82 -5.26
C PRO A 244 0.07 -32.77 -6.65
N ALA A 245 0.65 -31.62 -7.01
CA ALA A 245 1.23 -31.40 -8.34
C ALA A 245 2.38 -32.37 -8.68
N ASP A 246 3.16 -32.73 -7.68
CA ASP A 246 4.25 -33.72 -7.71
C ASP A 246 3.81 -35.13 -7.27
N GLY A 247 2.49 -35.34 -7.13
CA GLY A 247 1.91 -36.65 -6.84
C GLY A 247 1.38 -37.35 -8.09
N GLU A 248 1.15 -38.66 -7.95
CA GLU A 248 0.45 -39.47 -8.94
C GLU A 248 -1.00 -39.68 -8.51
N ALA A 249 -1.89 -39.87 -9.48
CA ALA A 249 -3.25 -40.35 -9.21
C ALA A 249 -3.19 -41.74 -8.54
N LEU A 250 -4.23 -42.09 -7.79
CA LEU A 250 -4.39 -43.49 -7.37
C LEU A 250 -4.56 -44.39 -8.61
N PRO A 251 -4.25 -45.69 -8.51
CA PRO A 251 -4.53 -46.67 -9.57
C PRO A 251 -5.98 -46.56 -10.07
N ALA A 252 -6.27 -47.09 -11.26
CA ALA A 252 -7.66 -47.19 -11.72
C ALA A 252 -8.49 -48.01 -10.71
N HIS A 253 -9.77 -47.66 -10.54
CA HIS A 253 -10.65 -48.39 -9.63
C HIS A 253 -10.73 -49.86 -10.07
N ASP A 254 -10.43 -50.76 -9.13
CA ASP A 254 -10.61 -52.21 -9.26
C ASP A 254 -11.74 -52.65 -8.31
N PRO A 255 -12.75 -53.44 -8.74
CA PRO A 255 -13.77 -53.99 -7.85
C PRO A 255 -13.22 -54.79 -6.66
N GLN A 256 -11.97 -55.28 -6.73
CA GLN A 256 -11.26 -55.99 -5.66
C GLN A 256 -10.18 -55.13 -4.95
N GLU A 257 -10.31 -53.79 -4.95
CA GLU A 257 -9.32 -52.88 -4.35
C GLU A 257 -9.15 -53.08 -2.82
N ASP A 258 -7.92 -52.94 -2.33
CA ASP A 258 -7.60 -52.91 -0.90
C ASP A 258 -8.46 -51.84 -0.19
N PRO A 259 -9.15 -52.17 0.93
CA PRO A 259 -9.97 -51.22 1.70
C PRO A 259 -9.26 -49.90 2.05
N GLN A 260 -7.93 -49.91 2.21
CA GLN A 260 -7.13 -48.70 2.44
C GLN A 260 -7.09 -47.78 1.23
N ILE A 261 -7.04 -48.32 0.01
CA ILE A 261 -7.04 -47.54 -1.24
C ILE A 261 -8.43 -46.92 -1.44
N THR A 262 -9.49 -47.69 -1.24
CA THR A 262 -10.88 -47.20 -1.28
C THR A 262 -11.12 -46.08 -0.27
N ALA A 263 -10.63 -46.24 0.97
CA ALA A 263 -10.68 -45.19 1.99
C ALA A 263 -9.82 -43.96 1.62
N SER A 264 -8.68 -44.16 0.96
CA SER A 264 -7.84 -43.06 0.47
C SER A 264 -8.51 -42.27 -0.64
N ARG A 265 -9.09 -42.96 -1.64
CA ARG A 265 -9.84 -42.36 -2.76
C ARG A 265 -11.02 -41.55 -2.24
N THR A 266 -11.80 -42.13 -1.32
CA THR A 266 -12.93 -41.43 -0.68
C THR A 266 -12.47 -40.18 0.08
N ARG A 267 -11.34 -40.22 0.79
CA ARG A 267 -10.80 -39.05 1.53
C ARG A 267 -10.28 -37.94 0.63
N ASN A 268 -9.82 -38.27 -0.57
CA ASN A 268 -9.21 -37.36 -1.52
C ASN A 268 -10.16 -36.89 -2.62
N THR A 269 -11.39 -37.41 -2.69
CA THR A 269 -12.38 -36.98 -3.69
C THR A 269 -13.15 -35.76 -3.21
N TYR A 270 -13.17 -34.72 -4.04
CA TYR A 270 -13.90 -33.48 -3.83
C TYR A 270 -14.99 -33.35 -4.88
N SER A 271 -16.19 -32.99 -4.44
CA SER A 271 -17.27 -32.69 -5.36
C SER A 271 -17.22 -31.21 -5.73
N VAL A 272 -17.22 -30.91 -7.03
CA VAL A 272 -17.35 -29.55 -7.55
C VAL A 272 -18.62 -29.44 -8.37
N LEU A 273 -19.32 -28.32 -8.22
CA LEU A 273 -20.49 -27.99 -9.00
C LEU A 273 -20.09 -26.94 -10.03
N VAL A 274 -20.26 -27.27 -11.31
CA VAL A 274 -19.95 -26.38 -12.43
C VAL A 274 -21.26 -25.90 -13.02
N GLU A 275 -21.38 -24.60 -13.27
CA GLU A 275 -22.60 -23.98 -13.82
C GLU A 275 -22.25 -23.04 -14.97
N HIS A 276 -22.92 -23.18 -16.12
CA HIS A 276 -22.77 -22.28 -17.26
C HIS A 276 -23.53 -20.98 -16.98
N LEU A 277 -22.79 -19.86 -16.94
CA LEU A 277 -23.29 -18.51 -16.64
C LEU A 277 -23.70 -17.73 -17.91
N GLY A 278 -23.81 -18.41 -19.05
CA GLY A 278 -23.99 -17.78 -20.36
C GLY A 278 -22.68 -17.31 -20.99
N THR A 279 -22.80 -16.35 -21.91
CA THR A 279 -21.74 -15.92 -22.82
C THR A 279 -21.47 -14.43 -22.71
N VAL A 280 -20.27 -14.02 -23.12
CA VAL A 280 -19.90 -12.62 -23.35
C VAL A 280 -19.36 -12.45 -24.77
N SER A 281 -19.66 -11.31 -25.40
CA SER A 281 -19.31 -11.02 -26.78
C SER A 281 -18.21 -9.96 -26.86
N LEU A 282 -17.11 -10.28 -27.56
CA LEU A 282 -16.09 -9.29 -27.86
C LEU A 282 -16.55 -8.30 -28.93
N GLN A 283 -17.48 -8.70 -29.81
CA GLN A 283 -18.08 -7.80 -30.80
C GLN A 283 -18.87 -6.67 -30.13
N GLU A 284 -19.71 -7.03 -29.17
CA GLU A 284 -20.54 -6.06 -28.45
C GLU A 284 -19.69 -5.14 -27.60
N LEU A 285 -18.62 -5.67 -26.97
CA LEU A 285 -17.62 -4.84 -26.30
C LEU A 285 -16.94 -3.87 -27.27
N MET A 286 -16.53 -4.31 -28.46
CA MET A 286 -15.91 -3.43 -29.45
C MET A 286 -16.87 -2.36 -29.97
N LYS A 287 -18.15 -2.71 -30.20
CA LYS A 287 -19.19 -1.73 -30.57
C LYS A 287 -19.42 -0.71 -29.44
N ASP A 288 -19.43 -1.15 -28.19
CA ASP A 288 -19.57 -0.31 -27.00
C ASP A 288 -18.44 0.71 -26.85
N VAL A 289 -17.18 0.30 -27.04
CA VAL A 289 -16.02 1.21 -26.89
C VAL A 289 -15.83 2.13 -28.10
N SER A 290 -16.51 1.84 -29.21
CA SER A 290 -16.46 2.65 -30.44
C SER A 290 -17.62 3.63 -30.56
N SER A 291 -18.69 3.43 -29.77
CA SER A 291 -19.89 4.26 -29.80
C SER A 291 -20.08 5.01 -28.47
N PRO A 292 -20.21 6.34 -28.49
CA PRO A 292 -20.50 7.11 -27.28
C PRO A 292 -21.85 6.76 -26.64
N SER A 293 -22.81 6.28 -27.42
CA SER A 293 -24.21 6.08 -27.00
C SER A 293 -24.59 4.64 -26.65
N MET A 294 -23.84 3.65 -27.13
CA MET A 294 -24.10 2.24 -26.81
C MET A 294 -23.73 1.97 -25.35
N ASP A 295 -24.43 1.07 -24.67
CA ASP A 295 -24.05 0.57 -23.34
C ASP A 295 -24.16 -0.96 -23.31
N TYR A 296 -23.01 -1.63 -23.26
CA TYR A 296 -22.95 -3.09 -23.19
C TYR A 296 -22.93 -3.56 -21.73
N GLY A 297 -24.08 -4.06 -21.27
CA GLY A 297 -24.29 -4.45 -19.86
C GLY A 297 -23.36 -5.54 -19.31
N MET A 298 -22.69 -6.33 -20.17
CA MET A 298 -21.77 -7.40 -19.78
C MET A 298 -20.29 -7.02 -19.94
N LYS A 299 -19.99 -5.72 -20.03
CA LYS A 299 -18.63 -5.19 -20.25
C LYS A 299 -17.62 -5.62 -19.20
N LEU A 300 -17.97 -5.49 -17.91
CA LEU A 300 -17.06 -5.82 -16.81
C LEU A 300 -16.71 -7.30 -16.80
N GLU A 301 -17.71 -8.15 -17.05
CA GLU A 301 -17.58 -9.59 -17.14
C GLU A 301 -16.74 -10.01 -18.34
N THR A 302 -16.86 -9.29 -19.45
CA THR A 302 -16.04 -9.49 -20.65
C THR A 302 -14.58 -9.15 -20.36
N ILE A 303 -14.32 -8.02 -19.70
CA ILE A 303 -12.98 -7.62 -19.26
C ILE A 303 -12.41 -8.65 -18.25
N GLN A 304 -13.23 -9.16 -17.32
CA GLN A 304 -12.82 -10.21 -16.40
C GLN A 304 -12.43 -11.49 -17.14
N ALA A 305 -13.24 -11.93 -18.11
CA ALA A 305 -12.96 -13.10 -18.93
C ALA A 305 -11.63 -12.95 -19.70
N LEU A 306 -11.40 -11.79 -20.32
CA LEU A 306 -10.13 -11.48 -20.99
C LEU A 306 -8.94 -11.51 -20.02
N ASN A 307 -9.06 -10.92 -18.82
CA ASN A 307 -8.01 -10.98 -17.80
C ASN A 307 -7.70 -12.43 -17.36
N ILE A 308 -8.71 -13.30 -17.26
CA ILE A 308 -8.53 -14.73 -16.96
C ILE A 308 -7.73 -15.41 -18.08
N ILE A 309 -8.07 -15.15 -19.34
CA ILE A 309 -7.35 -15.71 -20.50
C ILE A 309 -5.89 -15.21 -20.51
N MET A 310 -5.66 -13.91 -20.35
CA MET A 310 -4.31 -13.33 -20.33
C MET A 310 -3.45 -13.89 -19.20
N SER A 311 -4.06 -14.23 -18.06
CA SER A 311 -3.34 -14.78 -16.90
C SER A 311 -3.08 -16.28 -17.01
N HIS A 312 -3.71 -16.97 -17.98
CA HIS A 312 -3.69 -18.43 -18.05
C HIS A 312 -2.30 -19.01 -18.32
N GLY A 313 -1.62 -18.50 -19.36
CA GLY A 313 -0.27 -18.92 -19.74
C GLY A 313 0.73 -18.81 -18.57
N PRO A 314 0.99 -17.61 -18.04
CA PRO A 314 1.96 -17.43 -16.96
C PRO A 314 1.56 -18.16 -15.67
N SER A 315 0.26 -18.31 -15.38
CA SER A 315 -0.21 -19.05 -14.20
C SER A 315 -0.02 -20.56 -14.27
N SER A 316 0.22 -21.09 -15.47
CA SER A 316 0.40 -22.51 -15.74
C SER A 316 1.88 -22.91 -15.78
N ASP A 317 2.79 -21.94 -15.79
CA ASP A 317 4.24 -22.18 -15.72
C ASP A 317 4.67 -22.51 -14.28
N PRO A 318 5.31 -23.67 -14.02
CA PRO A 318 5.73 -24.07 -12.69
C PRO A 318 6.86 -23.22 -12.09
N GLN A 319 7.57 -22.43 -12.90
CA GLN A 319 8.65 -21.54 -12.48
C GLN A 319 8.20 -20.07 -12.35
N ILE A 320 6.89 -19.82 -12.40
CA ILE A 320 6.31 -18.49 -12.19
C ILE A 320 5.42 -18.51 -10.94
N ALA A 321 5.78 -17.69 -9.96
CA ALA A 321 4.98 -17.51 -8.76
C ALA A 321 3.88 -16.48 -9.02
N VAL A 322 2.64 -16.86 -8.74
CA VAL A 322 1.46 -16.01 -8.87
C VAL A 322 1.09 -15.41 -7.52
N ALA A 323 1.34 -14.11 -7.32
CA ALA A 323 1.06 -13.44 -6.05
C ALA A 323 -0.40 -13.01 -5.89
N SER A 324 -1.01 -12.67 -7.03
CA SER A 324 -2.39 -12.22 -7.28
C SER A 324 -2.76 -12.62 -8.71
N GLN A 325 -4.03 -12.54 -9.10
CA GLN A 325 -4.49 -12.90 -10.45
C GLN A 325 -3.64 -12.27 -11.57
N ASN A 326 -3.12 -11.06 -11.33
CA ASN A 326 -2.48 -10.23 -12.35
C ASN A 326 -0.98 -10.01 -12.12
N ARG A 327 -0.28 -10.79 -11.27
CA ARG A 327 1.16 -10.58 -11.00
C ARG A 327 1.95 -11.88 -11.01
N PHE A 328 2.99 -11.87 -11.83
CA PHE A 328 3.77 -13.05 -12.21
C PHE A 328 5.25 -12.81 -11.92
N TYR A 329 5.85 -13.68 -11.11
CA TYR A 329 7.24 -13.55 -10.66
C TYR A 329 8.03 -14.78 -11.07
N PRO A 330 8.93 -14.70 -12.09
CA PRO A 330 9.82 -15.80 -12.40
C PRO A 330 10.72 -16.10 -11.20
N PHE A 331 10.95 -17.39 -10.94
CA PHE A 331 11.85 -17.86 -9.88
C PHE A 331 12.60 -19.13 -10.30
N GLY A 332 13.59 -19.54 -9.49
CA GLY A 332 14.35 -20.76 -9.74
C GLY A 332 15.18 -20.64 -11.01
N ASN A 333 14.98 -21.57 -11.95
CA ASN A 333 15.78 -21.67 -13.17
C ASN A 333 15.14 -20.96 -14.38
N HIS A 334 14.10 -20.14 -14.17
CA HIS A 334 13.46 -19.43 -15.28
C HIS A 334 14.45 -18.40 -15.89
N PRO A 335 14.56 -18.28 -17.23
CA PRO A 335 15.62 -17.46 -17.85
C PRO A 335 15.57 -15.98 -17.46
N GLN A 336 14.36 -15.44 -17.24
CA GLN A 336 14.12 -14.03 -16.88
C GLN A 336 14.16 -13.75 -15.36
N VAL A 337 14.71 -14.65 -14.53
CA VAL A 337 14.82 -14.42 -13.08
C VAL A 337 15.76 -13.27 -12.79
N GLN A 338 15.28 -12.30 -12.02
CA GLN A 338 16.08 -11.20 -11.49
C GLN A 338 15.79 -11.07 -10.00
N ALA A 339 16.83 -11.21 -9.18
CA ALA A 339 16.72 -11.25 -7.73
C ALA A 339 17.76 -10.37 -7.04
N ALA A 340 17.45 -9.92 -5.81
CA ALA A 340 18.40 -9.25 -4.92
C ALA A 340 18.17 -9.65 -3.47
N SER A 341 19.24 -9.84 -2.69
CA SER A 341 19.12 -10.16 -1.26
C SER A 341 18.51 -8.99 -0.49
N LEU A 342 17.51 -9.25 0.34
CA LEU A 342 16.98 -8.28 1.31
C LEU A 342 17.56 -8.50 2.72
N GLY A 343 18.36 -9.55 2.90
CA GLY A 343 18.82 -10.00 4.21
C GLY A 343 17.72 -10.69 5.04
N SER A 344 18.12 -11.25 6.18
CA SER A 344 17.21 -11.97 7.09
C SER A 344 16.38 -13.09 6.43
N GLY A 345 17.00 -13.89 5.56
CA GLY A 345 16.33 -15.00 4.88
C GLY A 345 15.36 -14.59 3.78
N LEU A 346 15.40 -13.32 3.33
CA LEU A 346 14.54 -12.80 2.27
C LEU A 346 15.33 -12.35 1.05
N GLU A 347 14.66 -12.39 -0.10
CA GLU A 347 15.09 -11.83 -1.37
C GLU A 347 13.96 -11.05 -2.03
N ALA A 348 14.30 -10.08 -2.88
CA ALA A 348 13.38 -9.40 -3.77
C ALA A 348 13.43 -10.08 -5.13
N LEU A 349 12.27 -10.43 -5.69
CA LEU A 349 12.14 -10.91 -7.07
C LEU A 349 11.45 -9.84 -7.92
N ARG A 350 11.95 -9.65 -9.14
CA ARG A 350 11.29 -8.86 -10.16
C ARG A 350 10.24 -9.71 -10.86
N GLY A 351 9.08 -9.11 -11.12
CA GLY A 351 7.98 -9.73 -11.84
C GLY A 351 7.24 -8.72 -12.68
N TYR A 352 6.09 -9.11 -13.20
CA TYR A 352 5.30 -8.30 -14.12
C TYR A 352 3.82 -8.36 -13.76
N PHE A 353 3.19 -7.18 -13.83
CA PHE A 353 1.75 -7.00 -13.74
C PHE A 353 1.15 -6.95 -15.14
N SER A 354 -0.04 -7.53 -15.33
CA SER A 354 -0.80 -7.40 -16.57
C SER A 354 -2.30 -7.20 -16.30
N SER A 355 -2.97 -6.30 -17.02
CA SER A 355 -4.42 -6.18 -16.99
C SER A 355 -5.00 -5.63 -18.29
N VAL A 356 -6.16 -6.14 -18.69
CA VAL A 356 -6.94 -5.65 -19.83
C VAL A 356 -7.70 -4.38 -19.45
N ARG A 357 -7.70 -3.40 -20.35
CA ARG A 357 -8.36 -2.09 -20.24
C ARG A 357 -9.04 -1.73 -21.56
N THR A 358 -10.10 -0.94 -21.49
CA THR A 358 -10.77 -0.36 -22.66
C THR A 358 -10.27 1.06 -22.89
N SER A 359 -10.29 1.49 -24.15
CA SER A 359 -10.15 2.89 -24.55
C SER A 359 -10.94 3.10 -25.84
N VAL A 360 -11.02 4.34 -26.32
CA VAL A 360 -11.79 4.69 -27.51
C VAL A 360 -11.35 3.82 -28.69
N ASN A 361 -12.30 3.04 -29.25
CA ASN A 361 -12.13 2.19 -30.42
C ASN A 361 -11.07 1.06 -30.29
N ARG A 362 -10.62 0.69 -29.08
CA ARG A 362 -9.62 -0.39 -28.90
C ARG A 362 -9.59 -1.04 -27.51
N LEU A 363 -9.09 -2.27 -27.46
CA LEU A 363 -8.72 -2.98 -26.24
C LEU A 363 -7.21 -2.92 -26.00
N LEU A 364 -6.83 -2.67 -24.76
CA LEU A 364 -5.46 -2.44 -24.36
C LEU A 364 -5.05 -3.43 -23.26
N ILE A 365 -3.77 -3.79 -23.25
CA ILE A 365 -3.16 -4.57 -22.17
C ILE A 365 -2.14 -3.69 -21.48
N ASN A 366 -2.42 -3.30 -20.24
CA ASN A 366 -1.45 -2.60 -19.42
C ASN A 366 -0.47 -3.60 -18.81
N ILE A 367 0.83 -3.41 -19.06
CA ILE A 367 1.89 -4.22 -18.44
C ILE A 367 2.80 -3.31 -17.64
N ASN A 368 3.16 -3.70 -16.43
CA ASN A 368 4.13 -2.94 -15.64
C ASN A 368 5.07 -3.84 -14.86
N VAL A 369 6.29 -3.38 -14.61
CA VAL A 369 7.21 -4.06 -13.70
C VAL A 369 6.60 -4.10 -12.29
N ALA A 370 6.73 -5.25 -11.65
CA ALA A 370 6.36 -5.50 -10.27
C ALA A 370 7.59 -6.01 -9.49
N THR A 371 7.56 -5.85 -8.17
CA THR A 371 8.60 -6.39 -7.29
C THR A 371 7.93 -6.96 -6.05
N GLY A 372 8.42 -8.10 -5.56
CA GLY A 372 7.88 -8.78 -4.40
C GLY A 372 9.00 -9.31 -3.52
N ALA A 373 8.75 -9.38 -2.21
CA ALA A 373 9.65 -10.05 -1.27
C ALA A 373 9.28 -11.53 -1.18
N PHE A 374 10.29 -12.40 -1.27
CA PHE A 374 10.18 -13.85 -1.23
C PHE A 374 11.13 -14.41 -0.17
N TYR A 375 10.77 -15.57 0.38
CA TYR A 375 11.69 -16.35 1.21
C TYR A 375 12.76 -16.96 0.32
N LYS A 376 14.03 -16.86 0.75
CA LYS A 376 15.13 -17.54 0.06
C LYS A 376 14.89 -19.06 0.09
N PRO A 377 15.01 -19.75 -1.06
CA PRO A 377 14.94 -21.21 -1.10
C PRO A 377 16.20 -21.86 -0.50
N GLY A 378 16.10 -23.14 -0.14
CA GLY A 378 17.22 -23.92 0.40
C GLY A 378 17.09 -24.22 1.89
N SER A 379 18.19 -24.48 2.59
CA SER A 379 18.18 -24.92 4.01
C SER A 379 17.31 -24.04 4.91
N LEU A 380 16.36 -24.65 5.62
CA LEU A 380 15.53 -23.95 6.61
C LEU A 380 16.39 -23.36 7.73
N LEU A 381 17.40 -24.10 8.19
CA LEU A 381 18.28 -23.62 9.26
C LEU A 381 19.10 -22.41 8.84
N ASP A 382 19.54 -22.33 7.58
CA ASP A 382 20.25 -21.15 7.07
C ASP A 382 19.31 -19.94 7.03
N THR A 383 18.08 -20.13 6.56
CA THR A 383 17.03 -19.09 6.56
C THR A 383 16.73 -18.58 7.98
N MET A 384 16.66 -19.50 8.96
CA MET A 384 16.47 -19.17 10.37
C MET A 384 17.67 -18.41 10.94
N ARG A 385 18.90 -18.84 10.62
CA ARG A 385 20.15 -18.21 11.05
C ARG A 385 20.29 -16.80 10.48
N GLU A 386 20.01 -16.60 9.19
CA GLU A 386 20.02 -15.28 8.56
C GLU A 386 19.03 -14.33 9.23
N PHE A 387 17.83 -14.81 9.59
CA PHE A 387 16.82 -13.98 10.25
C PHE A 387 17.24 -13.55 11.66
N SER A 388 17.76 -14.48 12.46
CA SER A 388 18.11 -14.23 13.86
C SER A 388 19.52 -13.67 14.06
N GLY A 389 20.39 -13.72 13.04
CA GLY A 389 21.82 -13.37 13.17
C GLY A 389 22.63 -14.39 13.97
N GLY A 390 22.09 -15.60 14.15
CA GLY A 390 22.63 -16.64 15.04
C GLY A 390 21.54 -17.34 15.86
N PRO A 391 21.90 -18.15 16.87
CA PRO A 391 20.96 -18.73 17.81
C PRO A 391 20.17 -17.64 18.56
N PRO A 392 18.83 -17.78 18.73
CA PRO A 392 18.04 -16.77 19.42
C PRO A 392 18.46 -16.61 20.89
N PRO A 393 18.79 -15.39 21.37
CA PRO A 393 19.36 -15.20 22.71
C PRO A 393 18.32 -15.34 23.84
N ASN A 394 17.03 -15.21 23.54
CA ASN A 394 15.95 -15.30 24.52
C ASN A 394 14.63 -15.75 23.86
N GLU A 395 13.64 -16.07 24.70
CA GLU A 395 12.34 -16.55 24.26
C GLU A 395 11.62 -15.55 23.34
N ASN A 396 11.74 -14.24 23.58
CA ASN A 396 11.10 -13.22 22.75
C ASN A 396 11.70 -13.20 21.33
N ALA A 397 13.02 -13.32 21.18
CA ALA A 397 13.67 -13.46 19.88
C ALA A 397 13.24 -14.75 19.17
N TYR A 398 13.11 -15.84 19.93
CA TYR A 398 12.65 -17.12 19.43
C TYR A 398 11.20 -17.08 18.91
N ARG A 399 10.28 -16.42 19.64
CA ARG A 399 8.90 -16.21 19.20
C ARG A 399 8.82 -15.44 17.89
N LYS A 400 9.70 -14.45 17.67
CA LYS A 400 9.79 -13.71 16.39
C LYS A 400 10.26 -14.62 15.24
N LEU A 401 11.24 -15.49 15.51
CA LEU A 401 11.73 -16.48 14.54
C LEU A 401 10.64 -17.49 14.18
N ALA A 402 9.96 -18.06 15.17
CA ALA A 402 8.83 -18.96 14.97
C ALA A 402 7.71 -18.30 14.14
N ALA A 403 7.38 -17.03 14.46
CA ALA A 403 6.44 -16.25 13.67
C ALA A 403 6.89 -15.97 12.24
N PHE A 404 8.20 -15.91 11.98
CA PHE A 404 8.79 -15.66 10.66
C PHE A 404 8.68 -16.88 9.72
N VAL A 405 8.91 -18.09 10.23
CA VAL A 405 8.85 -19.34 9.43
C VAL A 405 7.46 -19.98 9.39
N ARG A 406 6.53 -19.54 10.23
CA ARG A 406 5.15 -20.03 10.26
C ARG A 406 4.45 -19.86 8.90
N LYS A 407 3.73 -20.90 8.48
CA LYS A 407 3.08 -21.06 7.17
C LYS A 407 4.02 -21.17 5.97
N LEU A 408 5.33 -21.19 6.18
CA LEU A 408 6.27 -21.49 5.12
C LEU A 408 6.11 -22.95 4.70
N ARG A 409 6.15 -23.21 3.39
CA ARG A 409 6.21 -24.57 2.88
C ARG A 409 7.65 -25.03 2.83
N ILE A 410 7.88 -26.22 3.32
CA ILE A 410 9.19 -26.88 3.30
C ILE A 410 9.05 -28.21 2.60
N GLU A 411 10.12 -28.66 1.97
CA GLU A 411 10.29 -30.02 1.51
C GLU A 411 11.21 -30.80 2.44
N THR A 412 10.93 -32.09 2.54
CA THR A 412 11.77 -33.08 3.21
C THR A 412 12.10 -34.19 2.24
N ASN A 413 13.31 -34.73 2.36
CA ASN A 413 13.82 -35.75 1.45
C ASN A 413 14.60 -36.84 2.20
N TYR A 414 14.00 -37.40 3.25
CA TYR A 414 14.63 -38.43 4.11
C TYR A 414 13.80 -39.73 4.20
N ILE A 415 12.56 -39.73 3.70
CA ILE A 415 11.67 -40.88 3.79
C ILE A 415 12.06 -41.85 2.67
N PRO A 416 12.42 -43.11 2.92
CA PRO A 416 12.77 -44.05 1.86
C PRO A 416 11.59 -44.26 0.90
N ASP A 417 11.84 -44.21 -0.42
CA ASP A 417 10.80 -44.54 -1.40
C ASP A 417 10.60 -46.05 -1.44
N ARG A 418 9.34 -46.48 -1.38
CA ARG A 418 8.97 -47.91 -1.38
C ARG A 418 8.14 -48.21 -2.60
N ASP A 419 8.46 -49.32 -3.26
CA ASP A 419 7.69 -49.83 -4.38
C ASP A 419 6.25 -50.12 -3.94
N LYS A 420 5.26 -49.60 -4.70
CA LYS A 420 3.83 -49.72 -4.35
C LYS A 420 3.33 -51.18 -4.40
N LYS A 421 3.93 -52.05 -5.23
CA LYS A 421 3.54 -53.46 -5.38
C LYS A 421 4.31 -54.36 -4.43
N THR A 422 5.64 -54.19 -4.32
CA THR A 422 6.49 -55.10 -3.54
C THR A 422 6.76 -54.63 -2.11
N LYS A 423 6.40 -53.39 -1.77
CA LYS A 423 6.71 -52.70 -0.50
C LYS A 423 8.21 -52.63 -0.15
N LYS A 424 9.09 -53.05 -1.06
CA LYS A 424 10.55 -52.99 -0.92
C LYS A 424 11.05 -51.55 -1.09
N VAL A 425 12.05 -51.17 -0.32
CA VAL A 425 12.72 -49.86 -0.45
C VAL A 425 13.49 -49.84 -1.76
N LYS A 426 13.28 -48.79 -2.58
CA LYS A 426 14.08 -48.56 -3.77
C LYS A 426 15.48 -48.10 -3.34
N PRO A 427 16.56 -48.80 -3.72
CA PRO A 427 17.91 -48.44 -3.30
C PRO A 427 18.26 -46.99 -3.67
N GLY A 428 18.72 -46.20 -2.70
CA GLY A 428 19.19 -44.82 -2.91
C GLY A 428 18.10 -43.78 -3.22
N GLN A 429 16.81 -44.14 -3.24
CA GLN A 429 15.73 -43.20 -3.54
C GLN A 429 14.96 -42.82 -2.28
N THR A 430 14.80 -41.52 -2.07
CA THR A 430 13.97 -40.92 -1.02
C THR A 430 12.76 -40.22 -1.63
N LYS A 431 11.63 -40.32 -0.93
CA LYS A 431 10.38 -39.67 -1.28
C LYS A 431 10.41 -38.23 -0.80
N ARG A 432 10.30 -37.31 -1.77
CA ARG A 432 10.01 -35.91 -1.51
C ARG A 432 8.62 -35.74 -0.88
N LYS A 433 8.54 -35.00 0.23
CA LYS A 433 7.26 -34.57 0.82
C LYS A 433 7.28 -33.09 1.14
N VAL A 434 6.16 -32.41 0.85
CA VAL A 434 5.96 -31.00 1.18
C VAL A 434 5.10 -30.87 2.43
N HIS A 435 5.55 -30.05 3.37
CA HIS A 435 4.87 -29.74 4.63
C HIS A 435 4.67 -28.23 4.77
N VAL A 436 3.63 -27.82 5.49
CA VAL A 436 3.42 -26.42 5.89
C VAL A 436 3.79 -26.31 7.36
N ILE A 437 4.68 -25.38 7.70
CA ILE A 437 5.05 -25.14 9.10
C ILE A 437 3.86 -24.56 9.85
N PHE A 438 3.39 -25.26 10.87
CA PHE A 438 2.44 -24.75 11.85
C PHE A 438 3.14 -23.83 12.85
N ASP A 439 4.21 -24.34 13.47
CA ASP A 439 5.05 -23.61 14.44
C ASP A 439 6.43 -24.28 14.59
N LEU A 440 7.29 -23.72 15.43
CA LEU A 440 8.50 -24.38 15.91
C LEU A 440 8.26 -25.07 17.27
N SER A 441 9.18 -25.93 17.69
CA SER A 441 9.20 -26.42 19.08
C SER A 441 9.30 -25.25 20.08
N PRO A 442 8.84 -25.40 21.33
CA PRO A 442 9.06 -24.38 22.36
C PRO A 442 10.54 -24.01 22.51
N PHE A 443 10.83 -22.82 23.05
CA PHE A 443 12.21 -22.39 23.28
C PHE A 443 12.98 -23.44 24.10
N GLN A 444 14.23 -23.74 23.70
CA GLN A 444 15.10 -24.79 24.26
C GLN A 444 14.61 -26.25 24.09
N LYS A 445 13.47 -26.50 23.44
CA LYS A 445 13.06 -27.86 23.03
C LYS A 445 13.63 -28.21 21.66
N ASN A 446 14.25 -29.37 21.56
CA ASN A 446 14.97 -29.86 20.38
C ASN A 446 14.88 -31.39 20.26
N ALA A 447 15.66 -32.00 19.36
CA ALA A 447 15.55 -33.44 19.07
C ALA A 447 15.96 -34.35 20.24
N THR A 448 16.80 -33.87 21.16
CA THR A 448 17.31 -34.68 22.28
C THR A 448 16.35 -34.72 23.47
N ASN A 449 15.53 -33.68 23.65
CA ASN A 449 14.69 -33.49 24.84
C ASN A 449 13.18 -33.36 24.55
N THR A 450 12.79 -33.53 23.28
CA THR A 450 11.38 -33.62 22.86
C THR A 450 11.03 -35.07 22.62
N SER A 451 10.10 -35.59 23.42
CA SER A 451 9.63 -36.98 23.31
C SER A 451 8.19 -37.05 22.82
N PHE A 452 7.84 -38.18 22.21
CA PHE A 452 6.48 -38.52 21.83
C PHE A 452 6.23 -40.00 22.08
N VAL A 453 4.95 -40.36 22.19
CA VAL A 453 4.54 -41.74 22.43
C VAL A 453 4.26 -42.41 21.09
N LEU A 454 5.02 -43.45 20.77
CA LEU A 454 4.79 -44.32 19.63
C LEU A 454 3.93 -45.51 20.10
N THR A 455 2.76 -45.70 19.51
CA THR A 455 1.93 -46.90 19.75
C THR A 455 2.23 -47.92 18.65
N ALA A 456 2.73 -49.09 19.04
CA ALA A 456 2.98 -50.20 18.13
C ALA A 456 1.68 -50.87 17.69
N ALA A 457 1.72 -51.68 16.64
CA ALA A 457 0.54 -52.37 16.09
C ALA A 457 -0.13 -53.33 17.08
N ASN A 458 0.60 -53.79 18.10
CA ASN A 458 0.10 -54.62 19.21
C ASN A 458 -0.47 -53.80 20.39
N GLY A 459 -0.61 -52.48 20.25
CA GLY A 459 -1.13 -51.59 21.29
C GLY A 459 -0.11 -51.18 22.36
N SER A 460 1.13 -51.67 22.33
CA SER A 460 2.16 -51.25 23.29
C SER A 460 2.67 -49.83 22.99
N THR A 461 2.84 -49.02 24.03
CA THR A 461 3.28 -47.62 23.91
C THR A 461 4.73 -47.47 24.34
N LYS A 462 5.58 -46.88 23.49
CA LYS A 462 6.97 -46.55 23.79
C LYS A 462 7.18 -45.04 23.70
N SER A 463 7.68 -44.42 24.76
CA SER A 463 8.12 -43.02 24.74
C SER A 463 9.53 -42.94 24.15
N LEU A 464 9.71 -42.14 23.09
CA LEU A 464 10.99 -41.96 22.40
C LEU A 464 11.25 -40.48 22.18
N THR A 465 12.51 -40.07 22.28
CA THR A 465 12.92 -38.74 21.80
C THR A 465 12.89 -38.70 20.27
N VAL A 466 12.75 -37.51 19.69
CA VAL A 466 12.80 -37.35 18.23
C VAL A 466 14.14 -37.86 17.66
N GLN A 467 15.26 -37.61 18.33
CA GLN A 467 16.55 -38.15 17.92
C GLN A 467 16.58 -39.69 17.93
N GLN A 468 16.10 -40.32 19.02
CA GLN A 468 16.06 -41.77 19.14
C GLN A 468 15.18 -42.40 18.06
N TYR A 469 14.04 -41.77 17.75
CA TYR A 469 13.15 -42.22 16.68
C TYR A 469 13.84 -42.18 15.31
N PHE A 470 14.51 -41.08 14.96
CA PHE A 470 15.20 -40.98 13.67
C PHE A 470 16.39 -41.94 13.54
N ALA A 471 17.11 -42.20 14.64
CA ALA A 471 18.16 -43.22 14.67
C ALA A 471 17.61 -44.65 14.53
N GLN A 472 16.47 -44.96 15.16
CA GLN A 472 15.88 -46.31 15.15
C GLN A 472 15.14 -46.60 13.84
N GLU A 473 14.25 -45.69 13.40
CA GLU A 473 13.34 -45.89 12.27
C GLU A 473 14.00 -45.59 10.92
N TYR A 474 14.71 -44.45 10.81
CA TYR A 474 15.31 -44.01 9.54
C TYR A 474 16.81 -44.33 9.45
N LYS A 475 17.43 -44.89 10.50
CA LYS A 475 18.87 -45.16 10.58
C LYS A 475 19.72 -43.92 10.34
N MET A 476 19.25 -42.75 10.82
CA MET A 476 19.91 -41.47 10.61
C MET A 476 20.48 -40.89 11.90
N THR A 477 21.75 -40.49 11.86
CA THR A 477 22.38 -39.67 12.90
C THR A 477 22.21 -38.19 12.56
N LEU A 478 21.47 -37.48 13.41
CA LEU A 478 21.25 -36.03 13.29
C LEU A 478 22.57 -35.27 13.55
N ARG A 479 22.95 -34.35 12.65
CA ARG A 479 24.18 -33.54 12.80
C ARG A 479 23.96 -32.36 13.72
N LEU A 480 22.74 -31.82 13.77
CA LEU A 480 22.37 -30.66 14.58
C LEU A 480 21.17 -30.98 15.48
N PRO A 481 21.28 -31.96 16.41
CA PRO A 481 20.15 -32.39 17.23
C PRO A 481 19.66 -31.31 18.21
N GLN A 482 20.48 -30.28 18.47
CA GLN A 482 20.13 -29.12 19.31
C GLN A 482 19.32 -28.05 18.55
N ALA A 483 19.21 -28.15 17.22
CA ALA A 483 18.42 -27.21 16.43
C ALA A 483 16.92 -27.34 16.73
N PRO A 484 16.14 -26.27 16.52
CA PRO A 484 14.69 -26.32 16.67
C PRO A 484 14.02 -27.38 15.79
N LEU A 485 12.94 -27.97 16.31
CA LEU A 485 12.09 -28.87 15.55
C LEU A 485 11.00 -28.08 14.84
N VAL A 486 10.60 -28.54 13.67
CA VAL A 486 9.45 -28.03 12.92
C VAL A 486 8.21 -28.81 13.32
N ASN A 487 7.16 -28.10 13.72
CA ASN A 487 5.82 -28.67 13.85
C ASN A 487 5.02 -28.43 12.56
N TYR A 488 4.57 -29.50 11.91
CA TYR A 488 3.66 -29.41 10.75
C TYR A 488 2.25 -29.98 11.03
N GLY A 489 1.99 -30.36 12.29
CA GLY A 489 0.69 -30.82 12.79
C GLY A 489 -0.16 -29.67 13.32
N SER A 490 -0.75 -29.84 14.50
CA SER A 490 -1.43 -28.78 15.25
C SER A 490 -0.73 -28.50 16.58
N ARG A 491 -1.30 -27.61 17.40
CA ARG A 491 -0.81 -27.37 18.76
C ARG A 491 -1.11 -28.56 19.68
N GLU A 492 -2.28 -29.17 19.53
CA GLU A 492 -2.78 -30.29 20.32
C GLU A 492 -2.17 -31.63 19.88
N ASN A 493 -1.93 -31.78 18.57
CA ASN A 493 -1.29 -32.96 17.99
C ASN A 493 -0.06 -32.55 17.16
N PRO A 494 1.07 -32.23 17.83
CA PRO A 494 2.27 -31.78 17.16
C PRO A 494 2.92 -32.93 16.39
N LYS A 495 3.45 -32.62 15.22
CA LYS A 495 4.23 -33.56 14.40
C LYS A 495 5.59 -32.96 14.13
N TRP A 496 6.62 -33.59 14.68
CA TRP A 496 7.97 -33.04 14.71
C TRP A 496 8.83 -33.53 13.55
N ILE A 497 9.57 -32.60 12.93
CA ILE A 497 10.63 -32.88 11.96
C ILE A 497 11.87 -32.11 12.41
N PRO A 498 13.07 -32.72 12.49
CA PRO A 498 14.31 -32.01 12.69
C PRO A 498 14.51 -30.91 11.64
N GLY A 499 14.79 -29.68 12.07
CA GLY A 499 14.95 -28.54 11.16
C GLY A 499 16.07 -28.73 10.12
N GLU A 500 17.10 -29.53 10.44
CA GLU A 500 18.20 -29.85 9.51
C GLU A 500 17.78 -30.70 8.30
N LEU A 501 16.60 -31.34 8.36
CA LEU A 501 16.04 -32.16 7.27
C LEU A 501 15.03 -31.39 6.40
N CYS A 502 14.89 -30.08 6.64
CA CYS A 502 13.89 -29.24 6.01
C CYS A 502 14.55 -28.23 5.05
N SER A 503 14.02 -28.15 3.82
CA SER A 503 14.42 -27.15 2.82
C SER A 503 13.21 -26.27 2.44
N VAL A 504 13.39 -24.95 2.41
CA VAL A 504 12.39 -23.97 1.99
C VAL A 504 12.18 -24.06 0.48
N LEU A 505 10.93 -24.22 0.07
CA LEU A 505 10.56 -24.23 -1.35
C LEU A 505 10.71 -22.83 -1.99
N PRO A 506 11.11 -22.73 -3.27
CA PRO A 506 11.19 -21.46 -3.99
C PRO A 506 9.81 -20.87 -4.30
N GLY A 507 9.80 -19.59 -4.72
CA GLY A 507 8.58 -18.91 -5.19
C GLY A 507 7.56 -18.58 -4.08
N GLN A 508 7.98 -18.56 -2.82
CA GLN A 508 7.11 -18.27 -1.68
C GLN A 508 7.16 -16.81 -1.25
N LEU A 509 6.05 -16.08 -1.43
CA LEU A 509 5.96 -14.68 -1.03
C LEU A 509 6.05 -14.48 0.49
N ALA A 510 6.92 -13.56 0.90
CA ALA A 510 7.08 -13.11 2.28
C ALA A 510 6.06 -12.04 2.65
N ARG A 511 4.88 -12.47 3.06
CA ARG A 511 3.70 -11.64 3.36
C ARG A 511 3.79 -10.84 4.68
N ARG A 512 4.88 -10.10 4.89
CA ARG A 512 5.16 -9.30 6.10
C ARG A 512 5.65 -7.89 5.77
N LEU A 513 5.52 -6.97 6.72
CA LEU A 513 6.16 -5.66 6.62
C LEU A 513 7.68 -5.82 6.65
N LEU A 514 8.36 -5.21 5.70
CA LEU A 514 9.82 -5.16 5.65
C LEU A 514 10.37 -4.24 6.73
N GLN A 515 11.55 -4.57 7.24
CA GLN A 515 12.31 -3.70 8.13
C GLN A 515 12.90 -2.51 7.35
N GLY A 516 13.44 -1.51 8.06
CA GLY A 516 13.95 -0.28 7.42
C GLY A 516 15.03 -0.54 6.37
N ASP A 517 16.00 -1.41 6.67
CA ASP A 517 17.07 -1.77 5.73
C ASP A 517 16.55 -2.63 4.58
N GLN A 518 15.71 -3.64 4.87
CA GLN A 518 15.00 -4.41 3.83
C GLN A 518 14.19 -3.53 2.88
N THR A 519 13.52 -2.51 3.41
CA THR A 519 12.75 -1.55 2.60
C THR A 519 13.66 -0.73 1.71
N ARG A 520 14.85 -0.33 2.20
CA ARG A 520 15.86 0.39 1.41
C ARG A 520 16.37 -0.47 0.26
N GLU A 521 16.76 -1.72 0.53
CA GLU A 521 17.22 -2.65 -0.49
C GLU A 521 16.11 -2.97 -1.51
N MET A 522 14.88 -3.16 -1.05
CA MET A 522 13.71 -3.33 -1.92
C MET A 522 13.51 -2.11 -2.84
N ILE A 523 13.62 -0.89 -2.32
CA ILE A 523 13.48 0.34 -3.12
C ILE A 523 14.63 0.44 -4.12
N ALA A 524 15.87 0.16 -3.71
CA ALA A 524 17.03 0.18 -4.60
C ALA A 524 16.87 -0.81 -5.76
N PHE A 525 16.37 -2.02 -5.48
CA PHE A 525 16.10 -3.04 -6.50
C PHE A 525 14.88 -2.71 -7.38
N ALA A 526 13.81 -2.14 -6.81
CA ALA A 526 12.58 -1.84 -7.54
C ALA A 526 12.68 -0.55 -8.39
N ALA A 527 13.52 0.40 -7.99
CA ALA A 527 13.64 1.69 -8.67
C ALA A 527 14.31 1.55 -10.04
N ARG A 528 13.51 1.65 -11.11
CA ARG A 528 13.99 1.68 -12.49
C ARG A 528 13.71 3.03 -13.14
N ARG A 529 14.72 3.58 -13.82
CA ARG A 529 14.50 4.78 -14.66
C ARG A 529 13.51 4.44 -15.79
N PRO A 530 12.81 5.44 -16.34
CA PRO A 530 11.83 5.28 -17.43
C PRO A 530 12.27 4.36 -18.56
N PHE A 531 13.46 4.58 -19.12
CA PHE A 531 13.97 3.74 -20.22
C PHE A 531 14.11 2.27 -19.80
N GLN A 532 14.72 2.01 -18.63
CA GLN A 532 14.92 0.66 -18.11
C GLN A 532 13.59 -0.03 -17.79
N ASN A 533 12.60 0.73 -17.36
CA ASN A 533 11.26 0.20 -17.07
C ASN A 533 10.56 -0.21 -18.37
N ALA A 534 10.66 0.60 -19.42
CA ALA A 534 10.16 0.27 -20.75
C ALA A 534 10.84 -0.97 -21.33
N GLU A 535 12.18 -1.05 -21.28
CA GLU A 535 12.95 -2.23 -21.73
C GLU A 535 12.60 -3.49 -20.95
N SER A 536 12.41 -3.39 -19.62
CA SER A 536 11.98 -4.54 -18.82
C SER A 536 10.65 -5.08 -19.31
N ILE A 537 9.74 -4.21 -19.74
CA ILE A 537 8.41 -4.62 -20.21
C ILE A 537 8.52 -5.25 -21.59
N THR A 538 9.21 -4.62 -22.54
CA THR A 538 9.28 -5.06 -23.94
C THR A 538 10.17 -6.27 -24.16
N ASN A 539 11.06 -6.58 -23.21
CA ASN A 539 11.97 -7.72 -23.29
C ASN A 539 11.47 -8.80 -22.33
N ASP A 540 11.87 -8.74 -21.06
CA ASP A 540 11.56 -9.77 -20.06
C ASP A 540 10.05 -9.90 -19.76
N GLY A 541 9.31 -8.78 -19.81
CA GLY A 541 7.90 -8.73 -19.43
C GLY A 541 7.01 -9.54 -20.36
N VAL A 542 7.17 -9.37 -21.67
CA VAL A 542 6.42 -10.12 -22.68
C VAL A 542 6.72 -11.63 -22.67
N GLU A 543 7.94 -12.01 -22.30
CA GLU A 543 8.37 -13.40 -22.07
C GLU A 543 7.68 -13.99 -20.82
N VAL A 544 7.75 -13.28 -19.68
CA VAL A 544 7.17 -13.77 -18.41
C VAL A 544 5.65 -13.91 -18.51
N ILE A 545 4.95 -12.97 -19.14
CA ILE A 545 3.49 -13.05 -19.33
C ILE A 545 3.09 -14.00 -20.47
N LYS A 546 4.04 -14.62 -21.16
CA LYS A 546 3.85 -15.60 -22.24
C LYS A 546 3.15 -15.03 -23.48
N PHE A 547 3.47 -13.81 -23.88
CA PHE A 547 3.05 -13.24 -25.18
C PHE A 547 3.98 -13.62 -26.33
N VAL A 548 5.14 -14.19 -26.02
CA VAL A 548 6.11 -14.74 -26.98
C VAL A 548 6.34 -16.24 -26.67
N PRO A 549 6.73 -17.07 -27.67
CA PRO A 549 6.99 -16.71 -29.07
C PRO A 549 5.72 -16.41 -29.86
N ILE A 550 5.89 -15.63 -30.93
CA ILE A 550 4.85 -15.33 -31.91
C ILE A 550 5.09 -16.23 -33.12
N ASN A 551 4.13 -17.10 -33.43
CA ASN A 551 4.17 -18.00 -34.58
C ASN A 551 3.13 -17.54 -35.61
N GLN A 552 3.54 -17.29 -36.86
CA GLN A 552 2.65 -16.79 -37.93
C GLN A 552 1.83 -15.53 -37.52
N GLY A 553 2.42 -14.64 -36.72
CA GLY A 553 1.75 -13.42 -36.23
C GLY A 553 0.75 -13.65 -35.09
N LEU A 554 0.65 -14.87 -34.54
CA LEU A 554 -0.19 -15.24 -33.41
C LEU A 554 0.64 -15.47 -32.16
N ASN A 555 0.20 -14.95 -31.01
CA ASN A 555 0.81 -15.27 -29.73
C ASN A 555 0.43 -16.72 -29.38
N THR A 556 1.41 -17.62 -29.31
CA THR A 556 1.19 -19.09 -29.25
C THR A 556 0.23 -19.52 -28.12
N GLN A 557 0.24 -18.83 -26.98
CA GLN A 557 -0.64 -19.16 -25.84
C GLN A 557 -2.06 -18.59 -25.95
N LEU A 558 -2.26 -17.59 -26.82
CA LEU A 558 -3.52 -16.87 -26.99
C LEU A 558 -4.26 -17.28 -28.27
N GLU A 559 -3.57 -17.91 -29.22
CA GLU A 559 -4.15 -18.46 -30.44
C GLU A 559 -5.40 -19.32 -30.20
N PRO A 560 -5.44 -20.27 -29.23
CA PRO A 560 -6.64 -21.06 -28.97
C PRO A 560 -7.86 -20.24 -28.53
N PHE A 561 -7.64 -18.99 -28.11
CA PHE A 561 -8.67 -18.06 -27.69
C PHE A 561 -9.00 -17.02 -28.76
N GLY A 562 -8.35 -17.06 -29.93
CA GLY A 562 -8.59 -16.10 -31.02
C GLY A 562 -8.12 -14.68 -30.70
N ILE A 563 -7.15 -14.51 -29.80
CA ILE A 563 -6.66 -13.19 -29.36
C ILE A 563 -5.23 -12.98 -29.85
N LYS A 564 -4.94 -11.82 -30.44
CA LYS A 564 -3.58 -11.38 -30.77
C LYS A 564 -3.19 -10.14 -29.98
N VAL A 565 -1.92 -10.00 -29.67
CA VAL A 565 -1.36 -8.88 -28.91
C VAL A 565 -0.12 -8.38 -29.62
N ASN A 566 -0.11 -7.09 -29.93
CA ASN A 566 1.09 -6.40 -30.40
C ASN A 566 2.03 -6.16 -29.21
N ILE A 567 3.25 -6.71 -29.27
CA ILE A 567 4.23 -6.63 -28.18
C ILE A 567 4.95 -5.28 -28.06
N ASN A 568 4.68 -4.35 -28.98
CA ASN A 568 5.25 -3.01 -28.94
C ASN A 568 4.42 -2.06 -28.07
N LEU A 569 5.11 -1.20 -27.31
CA LEU A 569 4.46 -0.13 -26.56
C LEU A 569 3.69 0.80 -27.49
N LEU A 570 2.57 1.34 -27.01
CA LEU A 570 1.81 2.36 -27.73
C LEU A 570 2.45 3.75 -27.58
N THR A 571 2.27 4.58 -28.62
CA THR A 571 2.47 6.02 -28.53
C THR A 571 1.14 6.74 -28.31
N VAL A 572 1.19 7.81 -27.52
CA VAL A 572 0.04 8.65 -27.19
C VAL A 572 0.38 10.12 -27.32
N HIS A 573 -0.64 10.94 -27.60
CA HIS A 573 -0.53 12.39 -27.53
C HIS A 573 -0.45 12.83 -26.06
N GLY A 574 0.54 13.67 -25.75
CA GLY A 574 0.65 14.35 -24.47
C GLY A 574 0.87 15.85 -24.66
N ARG A 575 0.73 16.61 -23.58
CA ARG A 575 1.03 18.04 -23.54
C ARG A 575 1.79 18.38 -22.27
N ILE A 576 2.75 19.30 -22.34
CA ILE A 576 3.43 19.83 -21.15
C ILE A 576 2.82 21.19 -20.82
N LEU A 577 2.06 21.25 -19.73
CA LEU A 577 1.53 22.49 -19.19
C LEU A 577 2.63 23.33 -18.55
N THR A 578 2.57 24.65 -18.74
CA THR A 578 3.49 25.58 -18.10
C THR A 578 3.29 25.61 -16.59
N ALA A 579 4.38 25.67 -15.83
CA ALA A 579 4.32 25.88 -14.39
C ALA A 579 3.79 27.28 -14.06
N PRO A 580 3.00 27.44 -12.98
CA PRO A 580 2.53 28.76 -12.58
C PRO A 580 3.67 29.59 -11.97
N THR A 581 3.61 30.90 -12.17
CA THR A 581 4.41 31.86 -11.40
C THR A 581 3.88 31.95 -9.98
N LEU A 582 4.76 31.83 -8.98
CA LEU A 582 4.41 31.90 -7.57
C LEU A 582 4.61 33.31 -7.04
N GLN A 583 3.65 33.80 -6.25
CA GLN A 583 3.67 35.11 -5.62
C GLN A 583 4.04 35.00 -4.14
N TYR A 584 5.00 35.82 -3.75
CA TYR A 584 5.46 36.01 -2.38
C TYR A 584 5.04 37.42 -1.91
N ARG A 585 5.63 37.93 -0.82
CA ARG A 585 5.26 39.22 -0.25
C ARG A 585 5.43 40.37 -1.26
N GLY A 586 4.49 41.32 -1.24
CA GLY A 586 4.48 42.44 -2.18
C GLY A 586 4.26 41.99 -3.62
N ASN A 587 5.11 42.44 -4.54
CA ASN A 587 5.08 42.07 -5.96
C ASN A 587 6.15 41.05 -6.34
N VAL A 588 6.82 40.43 -5.36
CA VAL A 588 7.90 39.47 -5.60
C VAL A 588 7.33 38.16 -6.12
N THR A 589 7.93 37.65 -7.20
CA THR A 589 7.53 36.39 -7.83
C THR A 589 8.71 35.45 -8.05
N THR A 590 8.43 34.15 -8.12
CA THR A 590 9.40 33.14 -8.54
C THR A 590 8.78 32.16 -9.52
N ASN A 591 9.57 31.68 -10.46
CA ASN A 591 9.15 30.70 -11.46
C ASN A 591 9.75 29.33 -11.11
N PRO A 592 8.92 28.32 -10.83
CA PRO A 592 9.40 26.97 -10.58
C PRO A 592 10.16 26.41 -11.78
N SER A 593 11.26 25.71 -11.52
CA SER A 593 12.02 24.95 -12.51
C SER A 593 11.89 23.46 -12.22
N ASN A 594 11.44 22.66 -13.19
CA ASN A 594 11.15 21.23 -13.03
C ASN A 594 10.34 20.93 -11.75
N GLY A 595 9.30 21.73 -11.49
CA GLY A 595 8.43 21.56 -10.32
C GLY A 595 9.11 21.83 -8.98
N ALA A 596 10.21 22.58 -8.94
CA ALA A 596 10.92 22.94 -7.71
C ALA A 596 11.34 24.42 -7.71
N TRP A 597 11.40 25.00 -6.50
CA TRP A 597 11.94 26.34 -6.23
C TRP A 597 12.58 26.37 -4.83
N ASN A 598 13.12 27.51 -4.41
CA ASN A 598 13.72 27.69 -3.09
C ASN A 598 13.09 28.90 -2.35
N LEU A 599 13.41 29.01 -1.06
CA LEU A 599 13.02 30.16 -0.21
C LEU A 599 14.22 31.10 0.01
N ASP A 600 15.08 31.26 -1.00
CA ASP A 600 16.27 32.11 -0.84
C ASP A 600 15.84 33.57 -0.68
N VAL A 601 16.03 34.11 0.52
CA VAL A 601 15.72 35.50 0.88
C VAL A 601 16.53 36.52 0.07
N ARG A 602 17.65 36.12 -0.54
CA ARG A 602 18.41 36.97 -1.46
C ARG A 602 17.64 37.21 -2.76
N GLN A 603 16.80 36.25 -3.15
CA GLN A 603 15.96 36.32 -4.34
C GLN A 603 14.55 36.82 -4.01
N LEU A 604 13.99 36.36 -2.89
CA LEU A 604 12.61 36.65 -2.51
C LEU A 604 12.44 37.89 -1.61
N GLY A 605 13.55 38.52 -1.20
CA GLY A 605 13.56 39.61 -0.23
C GLY A 605 13.39 39.14 1.22
N LYS A 606 13.47 40.11 2.15
CA LYS A 606 13.26 39.87 3.59
C LYS A 606 11.80 39.53 3.86
N GLN A 607 11.55 38.61 4.80
CA GLN A 607 10.22 38.17 5.20
C GLN A 607 9.36 37.72 4.00
N PRO A 608 9.83 36.72 3.23
CA PRO A 608 9.30 36.45 1.89
C PRO A 608 7.86 35.95 1.91
N PHE A 609 7.37 35.32 2.98
CA PHE A 609 6.02 34.73 3.02
C PHE A 609 4.94 35.71 2.57
N ARG A 610 4.01 35.24 1.72
CA ARG A 610 2.94 36.05 1.14
C ARG A 610 2.11 36.77 2.20
N MET A 611 1.72 36.06 3.25
CA MET A 611 1.11 36.61 4.46
C MET A 611 1.66 35.90 5.70
N PRO A 612 2.73 36.43 6.33
CA PRO A 612 3.25 35.87 7.55
C PRO A 612 2.31 36.15 8.72
N LYS A 613 2.18 35.19 9.65
CA LYS A 613 1.46 35.39 10.92
C LYS A 613 2.43 35.47 12.10
N PRO A 614 2.32 36.49 12.96
CA PRO A 614 3.14 36.58 14.16
C PRO A 614 2.97 35.36 15.07
N LEU A 615 4.09 34.74 15.46
CA LEU A 615 4.15 33.61 16.39
C LEU A 615 3.99 34.09 17.83
N GLY A 616 4.57 35.24 18.19
CA GLY A 616 4.54 35.75 19.56
C GLY A 616 5.21 34.79 20.55
N SER A 617 4.67 34.66 21.77
CA SER A 617 5.20 33.75 22.79
C SER A 617 5.08 32.28 22.37
N TRP A 618 6.20 31.55 22.44
CA TRP A 618 6.28 30.13 22.08
C TRP A 618 7.17 29.38 23.07
N ASN A 619 6.94 28.09 23.22
CA ASN A 619 7.69 27.24 24.16
C ASN A 619 8.34 26.07 23.42
N THR A 620 9.43 25.56 24.00
CA THR A 620 10.12 24.36 23.49
C THR A 620 10.05 23.24 24.52
N LEU A 621 9.76 22.01 24.07
CA LEU A 621 9.86 20.79 24.86
C LEU A 621 10.91 19.86 24.22
N ILE A 622 11.94 19.50 24.98
CA ILE A 622 12.97 18.53 24.60
C ILE A 622 12.62 17.20 25.28
N ILE A 623 12.50 16.15 24.49
CA ILE A 623 12.19 14.81 24.98
C ILE A 623 13.45 13.96 24.85
N ASN A 624 13.99 13.46 25.95
CA ASN A 624 15.11 12.52 25.97
C ASN A 624 14.63 11.07 26.01
N SER A 625 15.52 10.16 25.61
CA SER A 625 15.27 8.71 25.65
C SER A 625 16.08 8.07 26.77
N GLY A 626 15.46 7.91 27.95
CA GLY A 626 16.16 7.54 29.18
C GLY A 626 17.23 8.59 29.51
N ASN A 627 18.45 8.14 29.76
CA ASN A 627 19.60 9.01 30.04
C ASN A 627 20.29 9.56 28.78
N ARG A 628 19.80 9.21 27.58
CA ARG A 628 20.39 9.69 26.33
C ARG A 628 19.80 11.04 25.96
N GLU A 629 20.67 12.04 25.89
CA GLU A 629 20.32 13.37 25.43
C GLU A 629 19.93 13.36 23.94
N THR A 630 18.88 14.11 23.62
CA THR A 630 18.40 14.25 22.25
C THR A 630 19.27 15.16 21.39
N ILE A 631 19.87 16.17 22.02
CA ILE A 631 20.86 17.05 21.42
C ILE A 631 22.16 16.81 22.17
N TYR A 632 23.22 16.55 21.43
CA TYR A 632 24.55 16.36 22.01
C TYR A 632 25.03 17.67 22.65
N GLY A 633 25.50 17.61 23.90
CA GLY A 633 25.87 18.80 24.67
C GLY A 633 24.72 19.39 25.49
N GLY A 634 23.64 18.62 25.70
CA GLY A 634 22.57 18.95 26.62
C GLY A 634 21.81 20.24 26.32
N LEU A 635 21.38 20.91 27.39
CA LEU A 635 20.49 22.08 27.33
C LEU A 635 21.17 23.32 26.72
N ASP A 636 22.47 23.48 26.93
CA ASP A 636 23.23 24.65 26.44
C ASP A 636 23.38 24.59 24.92
N ALA A 637 23.77 23.43 24.37
CA ALA A 637 23.80 23.21 22.93
C ALA A 637 22.41 23.37 22.30
N ALA A 638 21.37 22.85 22.96
CA ALA A 638 19.99 23.04 22.52
C ALA A 638 19.58 24.51 22.46
N ARG A 639 19.98 25.32 23.46
CA ARG A 639 19.70 26.76 23.49
C ARG A 639 20.36 27.48 22.32
N SER A 640 21.61 27.16 21.99
CA SER A 640 22.31 27.75 20.84
C SER A 640 21.55 27.53 19.52
N HIS A 641 21.18 26.28 19.23
CA HIS A 641 20.42 25.97 18.01
C HIS A 641 19.01 26.58 18.00
N LEU A 642 18.38 26.75 19.16
CA LEU A 642 17.09 27.43 19.27
C LEU A 642 17.21 28.94 18.98
N GLU A 643 18.31 29.59 19.36
CA GLU A 643 18.56 30.98 19.00
C GLU A 643 18.79 31.15 17.49
N GLU A 644 19.54 30.23 16.86
CA GLU A 644 19.68 30.20 15.40
C GLU A 644 18.32 30.01 14.71
N PHE A 645 17.50 29.11 15.24
CA PHE A 645 16.16 28.88 14.71
C PHE A 645 15.23 30.07 14.91
N LYS A 646 15.29 30.76 16.06
CA LYS A 646 14.55 32.00 16.32
C LYS A 646 14.91 33.07 15.28
N LYS A 647 16.20 33.28 15.00
CA LYS A 647 16.66 34.19 13.93
C LYS A 647 16.10 33.81 12.57
N ALA A 648 16.03 32.51 12.25
CA ALA A 648 15.41 32.05 11.02
C ALA A 648 13.91 32.37 10.98
N LEU A 649 13.16 32.16 12.07
CA LEU A 649 11.74 32.53 12.16
C LEU A 649 11.53 34.05 11.97
N GLU A 650 12.39 34.89 12.55
CA GLU A 650 12.39 36.35 12.35
C GLU A 650 12.65 36.71 10.88
N LEU A 651 13.65 36.09 10.26
CA LEU A 651 13.99 36.29 8.85
C LEU A 651 12.81 36.01 7.92
N TYR A 652 11.99 35.01 8.26
CA TYR A 652 10.77 34.65 7.52
C TYR A 652 9.52 35.45 7.93
N GLY A 653 9.65 36.43 8.83
CA GLY A 653 8.58 37.35 9.20
C GLY A 653 7.62 36.84 10.26
N LEU A 654 7.96 35.77 10.97
CA LEU A 654 7.09 35.15 11.98
C LEU A 654 7.13 35.87 13.33
N ALA A 655 7.97 36.89 13.54
CA ALA A 655 8.04 37.67 14.78
C ALA A 655 7.95 36.79 16.07
N PRO A 656 8.87 35.82 16.27
CA PRO A 656 8.90 35.03 17.49
C PRO A 656 9.21 35.92 18.70
N GLY A 657 8.53 35.67 19.82
CA GLY A 657 8.86 36.27 21.11
C GLY A 657 10.20 35.79 21.67
N PRO A 658 10.60 36.31 22.86
CA PRO A 658 11.87 35.93 23.49
C PRO A 658 11.94 34.42 23.76
N LEU A 659 13.12 33.84 23.56
CA LEU A 659 13.35 32.42 23.78
C LEU A 659 13.17 32.09 25.27
N GLN A 660 12.18 31.25 25.56
CA GLN A 660 11.92 30.75 26.91
C GLN A 660 12.84 29.56 27.24
N ARG A 661 13.07 29.30 28.53
CA ARG A 661 13.80 28.09 28.96
C ARG A 661 13.07 26.84 28.44
N PRO A 662 13.74 25.94 27.69
CA PRO A 662 13.10 24.71 27.22
C PRO A 662 12.69 23.82 28.39
N GLY A 663 11.48 23.26 28.32
CA GLY A 663 11.09 22.16 29.19
C GLY A 663 11.79 20.87 28.75
N VAL A 664 12.20 20.03 29.71
CA VAL A 664 12.88 18.76 29.43
C VAL A 664 12.11 17.63 30.08
N VAL A 665 11.88 16.54 29.34
CA VAL A 665 11.26 15.32 29.87
C VAL A 665 12.06 14.10 29.44
N ASN A 666 12.32 13.20 30.38
CA ASN A 666 13.00 11.94 30.12
C ASN A 666 11.94 10.83 30.06
N ILE A 667 11.78 10.20 28.90
CA ILE A 667 10.87 9.07 28.74
C ILE A 667 11.67 7.78 28.86
N ASN A 668 11.20 6.84 29.67
CA ASN A 668 11.86 5.57 29.89
C ASN A 668 12.06 4.81 28.56
N PHE A 669 13.27 4.28 28.36
CA PHE A 669 13.62 3.56 27.14
C PHE A 669 12.79 2.28 26.94
N ASN A 670 12.47 1.57 28.02
CA ASN A 670 11.65 0.36 27.98
C ASN A 670 10.21 0.69 27.55
N ASP A 671 9.65 1.82 28.00
CA ASP A 671 8.32 2.26 27.55
C ASP A 671 8.31 2.59 26.06
N LEU A 672 9.37 3.23 25.55
CA LEU A 672 9.52 3.51 24.11
C LEU A 672 9.72 2.24 23.27
N GLN A 673 10.44 1.25 23.80
CA GLN A 673 10.66 -0.04 23.12
C GLN A 673 9.41 -0.91 23.13
N ASN A 674 8.75 -1.02 24.28
CA ASN A 674 7.54 -1.83 24.48
C ASN A 674 6.28 -1.12 24.00
N LYS A 675 6.39 0.14 23.53
CA LYS A 675 5.27 0.99 23.11
C LYS A 675 4.21 1.13 24.21
N ASN A 676 4.63 1.40 25.43
CA ASN A 676 3.73 1.64 26.56
C ASN A 676 3.05 3.01 26.43
N PHE A 677 1.98 3.08 25.64
CA PHE A 677 1.28 4.33 25.29
C PHE A 677 0.83 5.11 26.52
N GLN A 678 0.32 4.43 27.54
CA GLN A 678 -0.22 5.09 28.73
C GLN A 678 0.87 5.78 29.55
N ALA A 679 1.99 5.09 29.80
CA ALA A 679 3.12 5.67 30.51
C ALA A 679 3.70 6.88 29.75
N ILE A 680 3.89 6.75 28.44
CA ILE A 680 4.38 7.84 27.58
C ILE A 680 3.46 9.06 27.66
N LYS A 681 2.14 8.86 27.53
CA LYS A 681 1.16 9.95 27.61
C LYS A 681 1.18 10.65 28.96
N ASN A 682 1.23 9.89 30.06
CA ASN A 682 1.26 10.46 31.41
C ASN A 682 2.48 11.36 31.62
N SER A 683 3.67 10.92 31.19
CA SER A 683 4.89 11.73 31.25
C SER A 683 4.77 13.01 30.41
N LEU A 684 4.19 12.92 29.21
CA LEU A 684 3.97 14.09 28.35
C LEU A 684 2.99 15.08 28.97
N VAL A 685 1.86 14.62 29.49
CA VAL A 685 0.85 15.48 30.14
C VAL A 685 1.45 16.16 31.37
N GLN A 686 2.20 15.43 32.19
CA GLN A 686 2.86 16.01 33.37
C GLN A 686 3.88 17.10 32.97
N ALA A 687 4.70 16.84 31.95
CA ALA A 687 5.65 17.84 31.44
C ALA A 687 4.93 19.08 30.89
N LEU A 688 3.80 18.89 30.18
CA LEU A 688 3.04 19.98 29.59
C LEU A 688 2.30 20.84 30.65
N LYS A 689 1.86 20.24 31.76
CA LYS A 689 1.29 20.98 32.91
C LYS A 689 2.31 21.89 33.60
N GLY A 690 3.61 21.61 33.46
CA GLY A 690 4.69 22.44 33.98
C GLY A 690 4.84 23.79 33.28
N PHE A 691 4.25 23.98 32.10
CA PHE A 691 4.19 25.28 31.44
C PHE A 691 3.00 26.08 31.99
N GLN A 692 3.28 27.16 32.71
CA GLN A 692 2.27 28.10 33.24
C GLN A 692 2.60 29.51 32.77
N PRO A 693 1.75 30.16 31.95
CA PRO A 693 0.50 29.65 31.37
C PRO A 693 0.72 28.56 30.31
N GLN A 694 -0.37 27.90 29.89
CA GLN A 694 -0.34 26.90 28.81
C GLN A 694 0.30 27.50 27.53
N PRO A 695 1.18 26.75 26.82
CA PRO A 695 1.83 27.24 25.62
C PRO A 695 0.83 27.59 24.51
N LYS A 696 0.99 28.77 23.89
CA LYS A 696 0.24 29.16 22.68
C LYS A 696 0.72 28.43 21.43
N PHE A 697 2.00 28.05 21.41
CA PHE A 697 2.61 27.23 20.35
C PHE A 697 3.79 26.45 20.93
N LEU A 698 3.92 25.18 20.55
CA LEU A 698 4.93 24.27 21.09
C LEU A 698 5.86 23.71 20.00
N PHE A 699 7.16 23.94 20.16
CA PHE A 699 8.20 23.29 19.37
C PHE A 699 8.75 22.09 20.13
N ILE A 700 8.69 20.89 19.55
CA ILE A 700 9.04 19.65 20.24
C ILE A 700 10.23 18.98 19.58
N ILE A 701 11.29 18.74 20.34
CA ILE A 701 12.52 18.12 19.86
C ILE A 701 12.58 16.65 20.34
N LEU A 702 12.65 15.72 19.39
CA LEU A 702 12.51 14.28 19.59
C LEU A 702 13.86 13.55 19.50
N PRO A 703 14.08 12.48 20.29
CA PRO A 703 15.33 11.72 20.28
C PRO A 703 15.52 10.90 18.99
N SER A 704 14.42 10.52 18.36
CA SER A 704 14.40 9.68 17.15
C SER A 704 13.06 9.79 16.44
N ASP A 705 12.88 9.04 15.35
CA ASP A 705 11.64 8.97 14.58
C ASP A 705 10.64 7.93 15.12
N ASN A 706 10.68 7.67 16.44
CA ASN A 706 9.81 6.72 17.12
C ASN A 706 8.32 7.09 16.94
N ALA A 707 7.60 6.23 16.21
CA ALA A 707 6.20 6.45 15.87
C ALA A 707 5.28 6.46 17.08
N ALA A 708 5.51 5.61 18.08
CA ALA A 708 4.65 5.56 19.28
C ALA A 708 4.74 6.86 20.07
N LEU A 709 5.96 7.39 20.26
CA LEU A 709 6.18 8.68 20.91
C LEU A 709 5.50 9.82 20.14
N TYR A 710 5.73 9.90 18.82
CA TYR A 710 5.11 10.92 17.97
C TYR A 710 3.58 10.87 18.04
N ASP A 711 3.00 9.67 17.98
CA ASP A 711 1.55 9.47 18.01
C ASP A 711 0.95 9.88 19.37
N CYS A 712 1.61 9.55 20.50
CA CYS A 712 1.23 10.05 21.82
C CYS A 712 1.24 11.58 21.89
N ILE A 713 2.30 12.22 21.37
CA ILE A 713 2.43 13.69 21.37
C ILE A 713 1.27 14.33 20.61
N LYS A 714 0.94 13.82 19.42
CA LYS A 714 -0.16 14.36 18.61
C LYS A 714 -1.50 14.16 19.30
N GLN A 715 -1.74 13.03 19.94
CA GLN A 715 -2.98 12.81 20.67
C GLN A 715 -3.11 13.77 21.86
N VAL A 716 -2.05 13.94 22.66
CA VAL A 716 -2.08 14.88 23.80
C VAL A 716 -2.25 16.32 23.33
N CYS A 717 -1.46 16.77 22.35
CA CYS A 717 -1.49 18.17 21.92
C CYS A 717 -2.73 18.52 21.09
N ASP A 718 -3.12 17.69 20.13
CA ASP A 718 -4.20 18.04 19.19
C ASP A 718 -5.58 17.72 19.78
N VAL A 719 -5.73 16.62 20.54
CA VAL A 719 -7.03 16.14 21.03
C VAL A 719 -7.29 16.58 22.47
N GLN A 720 -6.31 16.47 23.37
CA GLN A 720 -6.54 16.71 24.81
C GLN A 720 -6.36 18.18 25.21
N LEU A 721 -5.28 18.83 24.76
CA LEU A 721 -4.89 20.16 25.26
C LEU A 721 -5.11 21.30 24.25
N GLY A 722 -5.28 20.98 22.96
CA GLY A 722 -5.44 21.98 21.90
C GLY A 722 -4.25 22.91 21.74
N ILE A 723 -3.03 22.38 21.77
CA ILE A 723 -1.78 23.14 21.63
C ILE A 723 -1.23 22.96 20.21
N PRO A 724 -1.20 24.03 19.38
CA PRO A 724 -0.50 24.02 18.10
C PRO A 724 0.96 23.62 18.26
N ASN A 725 1.42 22.65 17.49
CA ASN A 725 2.75 22.08 17.70
C ASN A 725 3.48 21.65 16.42
N VAL A 726 4.81 21.72 16.44
CA VAL A 726 5.72 21.21 15.40
C VAL A 726 6.79 20.35 16.04
N CYS A 727 6.94 19.11 15.54
CA CYS A 727 7.97 18.18 16.03
C CYS A 727 9.19 18.18 15.10
N ASN A 728 10.38 18.07 15.67
CA ASN A 728 11.65 17.99 14.97
C ASN A 728 12.54 16.90 15.58
N ILE A 729 13.37 16.23 14.78
CA ILE A 729 14.32 15.23 15.30
C ILE A 729 15.59 15.96 15.70
N GLY A 730 16.07 15.78 16.95
CA GLY A 730 17.22 16.48 17.51
C GLY A 730 18.44 16.44 16.60
N SER A 731 18.84 15.24 16.17
CA SER A 731 19.99 15.05 15.27
C SER A 731 19.88 15.70 13.89
N LYS A 732 18.67 16.04 13.43
CA LYS A 732 18.47 16.81 12.19
C LYS A 732 18.44 18.31 12.46
N PHE A 733 17.90 18.71 13.60
CA PHE A 733 17.83 20.10 14.03
C PHE A 733 19.22 20.67 14.33
N SER A 734 20.10 19.88 14.97
CA SER A 734 21.47 20.25 15.32
C SER A 734 22.49 20.06 14.19
N LYS A 735 22.05 19.71 12.97
CA LYS A 735 22.96 19.49 11.84
C LYS A 735 23.24 20.82 11.15
N GLU A 736 24.49 21.29 11.21
CA GLU A 736 24.92 22.56 10.63
C GLU A 736 24.85 22.58 9.08
N LYS A 737 25.28 21.49 8.43
CA LYS A 737 25.23 21.41 6.96
C LYS A 737 23.78 21.34 6.46
N GLY A 738 23.38 22.36 5.70
CA GLY A 738 22.02 22.48 5.12
C GLY A 738 20.98 23.06 6.09
N GLN A 739 21.41 23.53 7.27
CA GLN A 739 20.52 23.98 8.34
C GLN A 739 19.57 25.11 7.92
N ALA A 740 20.05 26.10 7.17
CA ALA A 740 19.22 27.24 6.73
C ALA A 740 18.01 26.80 5.90
N GLN A 741 18.22 25.89 4.93
CA GLN A 741 17.13 25.33 4.12
C GLN A 741 16.20 24.45 4.96
N TYR A 742 16.74 23.74 5.95
CA TYR A 742 15.94 22.95 6.88
C TYR A 742 15.04 23.86 7.74
N PHE A 743 15.58 24.93 8.32
CA PHE A 743 14.84 25.90 9.11
C PHE A 743 13.78 26.63 8.29
N ALA A 744 14.06 26.97 7.03
CA ALA A 744 13.07 27.51 6.11
C ALA A 744 11.85 26.59 5.94
N ASN A 745 12.11 25.30 5.73
CA ASN A 745 11.05 24.28 5.61
C ASN A 745 10.23 24.11 6.89
N VAL A 746 10.87 24.26 8.06
CA VAL A 746 10.17 24.24 9.34
C VAL A 746 9.35 25.52 9.52
N ALA A 747 9.89 26.71 9.20
CA ALA A 747 9.20 27.99 9.29
C ALA A 747 7.91 28.02 8.46
N MET A 748 7.91 27.40 7.26
CA MET A 748 6.70 27.22 6.46
C MET A 748 5.57 26.52 7.22
N LYS A 749 5.89 25.53 8.06
CA LYS A 749 4.89 24.79 8.86
C LYS A 749 4.37 25.64 10.01
N PHE A 750 5.22 26.46 10.63
CA PHE A 750 4.80 27.41 11.67
C PHE A 750 3.79 28.39 11.11
N ASN A 751 4.15 29.06 10.01
CA ASN A 751 3.27 30.06 9.38
C ASN A 751 1.89 29.49 9.06
N GLN A 752 1.85 28.31 8.44
CA GLN A 752 0.60 27.67 8.01
C GLN A 752 -0.28 27.24 9.18
N LYS A 753 0.31 26.76 10.30
CA LYS A 753 -0.44 26.43 11.52
C LYS A 753 -0.98 27.65 12.25
N LEU A 754 -0.35 28.81 12.06
CA LEU A 754 -0.82 30.10 12.58
C LEU A 754 -1.88 30.76 11.66
N GLY A 755 -2.24 30.13 10.54
CA GLY A 755 -3.20 30.68 9.57
C GLY A 755 -2.59 31.63 8.54
N GLY A 756 -1.26 31.60 8.36
CA GLY A 756 -0.54 32.38 7.37
C GLY A 756 -0.47 31.72 5.99
N ILE A 757 0.00 32.48 5.00
CA ILE A 757 0.18 32.02 3.62
C ILE A 757 1.65 32.13 3.25
N ASN A 758 2.26 31.00 2.86
CA ASN A 758 3.68 30.99 2.46
C ASN A 758 3.87 31.62 1.08
N HIS A 759 3.08 31.19 0.11
CA HIS A 759 3.07 31.66 -1.28
C HIS A 759 1.69 31.43 -1.88
N SER A 760 1.36 32.16 -2.95
CA SER A 760 0.09 32.03 -3.68
C SER A 760 0.32 31.99 -5.19
N ILE A 761 -0.75 31.72 -5.94
CA ILE A 761 -0.79 31.86 -7.40
C ILE A 761 -1.80 32.98 -7.71
N ALA A 762 -1.55 33.74 -8.77
CA ALA A 762 -2.46 34.79 -9.21
C ALA A 762 -3.88 34.23 -9.46
N PRO A 763 -4.96 34.87 -8.95
CA PRO A 763 -6.34 34.39 -9.10
C PRO A 763 -6.76 34.09 -10.55
N GLU A 764 -6.24 34.85 -11.51
CA GLU A 764 -6.51 34.75 -12.94
C GLU A 764 -6.02 33.41 -13.52
N LYS A 765 -4.94 32.85 -12.94
CA LYS A 765 -4.41 31.53 -13.28
C LYS A 765 -5.13 30.41 -12.53
N MET A 766 -5.90 30.73 -11.50
CA MET A 766 -6.68 29.77 -10.71
C MET A 766 -8.13 29.65 -11.19
N LYS A 767 -8.54 30.36 -12.27
CA LYS A 767 -9.86 30.21 -12.87
C LYS A 767 -10.18 28.73 -13.16
N PRO A 768 -11.40 28.27 -12.87
CA PRO A 768 -12.61 29.04 -12.58
C PRO A 768 -12.81 29.35 -11.10
N LEU A 769 -11.81 29.12 -10.24
CA LEU A 769 -11.89 29.49 -8.84
C LEU A 769 -12.02 31.02 -8.70
N ASP A 770 -12.89 31.44 -7.81
CA ASP A 770 -13.13 32.83 -7.43
C ASP A 770 -13.38 32.94 -5.91
N ASP A 771 -13.67 34.14 -5.42
CA ASP A 771 -13.94 34.42 -4.02
C ASP A 771 -15.27 33.84 -3.49
N LYS A 772 -16.05 33.17 -4.35
CA LYS A 772 -17.28 32.44 -4.01
C LYS A 772 -17.16 30.94 -4.25
N THR A 773 -15.95 30.44 -4.50
CA THR A 773 -15.68 29.02 -4.71
C THR A 773 -15.07 28.38 -3.47
N ILE A 774 -15.63 27.26 -3.01
CA ILE A 774 -15.02 26.43 -1.97
C ILE A 774 -14.48 25.13 -2.57
N VAL A 775 -13.25 24.77 -2.22
CA VAL A 775 -12.57 23.56 -2.71
C VAL A 775 -12.42 22.55 -1.57
N PHE A 776 -12.98 21.36 -1.76
CA PHE A 776 -12.93 20.24 -0.83
C PHE A 776 -11.88 19.22 -1.22
N GLY A 777 -11.27 18.59 -0.21
CA GLY A 777 -10.50 17.37 -0.32
C GLY A 777 -11.10 16.31 0.61
N ILE A 778 -11.30 15.10 0.11
CA ILE A 778 -11.88 13.99 0.89
C ILE A 778 -11.03 12.74 0.68
N ASP A 779 -10.72 12.05 1.77
CA ASP A 779 -10.04 10.74 1.77
C ASP A 779 -10.63 9.82 2.85
N VAL A 780 -10.54 8.51 2.60
CA VAL A 780 -10.86 7.48 3.58
C VAL A 780 -9.70 6.49 3.70
N THR A 781 -9.28 6.27 4.95
CA THR A 781 -8.17 5.40 5.27
C THR A 781 -8.60 4.22 6.16
N HIS A 782 -8.56 3.02 5.59
CA HIS A 782 -8.83 1.74 6.23
C HIS A 782 -7.72 1.25 7.17
N PRO A 783 -8.02 0.32 8.10
CA PRO A 783 -7.03 -0.40 8.88
C PRO A 783 -5.95 -1.08 8.03
N SER A 784 -4.76 -1.29 8.60
CA SER A 784 -3.72 -2.06 7.90
C SER A 784 -4.10 -3.54 7.81
N PRO A 785 -3.61 -4.29 6.80
CA PRO A 785 -3.75 -5.74 6.77
C PRO A 785 -3.25 -6.36 8.08
N GLY A 786 -4.06 -7.21 8.71
CA GLY A 786 -3.75 -7.84 10.00
C GLY A 786 -4.21 -7.06 11.25
N SER A 787 -4.78 -5.86 11.10
CA SER A 787 -5.55 -5.20 12.18
C SER A 787 -6.77 -6.05 12.57
N ALA A 788 -7.27 -5.86 13.81
CA ALA A 788 -8.49 -6.53 14.28
C ALA A 788 -9.67 -6.21 13.36
N ASP A 789 -10.62 -7.15 13.21
CA ASP A 789 -11.79 -6.92 12.35
C ASP A 789 -12.69 -5.78 12.83
N SER A 790 -12.62 -5.43 14.12
CA SER A 790 -13.30 -4.25 14.70
C SER A 790 -12.60 -2.92 14.44
N SER A 791 -11.43 -2.91 13.80
CA SER A 791 -10.68 -1.68 13.55
C SER A 791 -11.43 -0.74 12.60
N PRO A 792 -11.62 0.55 12.95
CA PRO A 792 -12.39 1.48 12.15
C PRO A 792 -11.62 1.99 10.93
N SER A 793 -12.35 2.48 9.92
CA SER A 793 -11.76 3.38 8.92
C SER A 793 -11.79 4.81 9.45
N ILE A 794 -10.96 5.67 8.90
CA ILE A 794 -10.94 7.10 9.22
C ILE A 794 -11.32 7.88 7.97
N ALA A 795 -12.31 8.76 8.09
CA ALA A 795 -12.68 9.72 7.05
C ALA A 795 -12.12 11.10 7.40
N GLY A 796 -11.49 11.73 6.42
CA GLY A 796 -10.94 13.07 6.52
C GLY A 796 -11.53 13.99 5.45
N VAL A 797 -12.06 15.14 5.87
CA VAL A 797 -12.57 16.18 4.98
C VAL A 797 -11.82 17.47 5.28
N VAL A 798 -11.25 18.07 4.24
CA VAL A 798 -10.65 19.40 4.28
C VAL A 798 -11.38 20.31 3.32
N ALA A 799 -11.44 21.61 3.61
CA ALA A 799 -11.96 22.59 2.67
C ALA A 799 -11.17 23.90 2.74
N SER A 800 -10.98 24.54 1.60
CA SER A 800 -10.39 25.88 1.53
C SER A 800 -11.20 26.85 2.38
N ALA A 801 -10.53 27.73 3.14
CA ALA A 801 -11.18 28.69 4.02
C ALA A 801 -10.87 30.16 3.68
N ASP A 802 -10.15 30.40 2.57
CA ASP A 802 -9.71 31.71 2.13
C ASP A 802 -9.67 31.81 0.59
N LYS A 803 -9.70 33.04 0.07
CA LYS A 803 -9.70 33.35 -1.38
C LYS A 803 -8.40 33.02 -2.13
N PHE A 804 -7.31 32.73 -1.41
CA PHE A 804 -6.03 32.29 -2.01
C PHE A 804 -5.88 30.77 -2.00
N PHE A 805 -6.90 30.02 -1.53
CA PHE A 805 -6.92 28.56 -1.50
C PHE A 805 -5.68 27.97 -0.83
N SER A 806 -5.23 28.58 0.29
CA SER A 806 -3.99 28.18 0.98
C SER A 806 -4.24 27.53 2.33
N GLN A 807 -5.31 27.92 3.03
CA GLN A 807 -5.72 27.37 4.32
C GLN A 807 -6.82 26.32 4.12
N TYR A 808 -6.57 25.12 4.63
CA TYR A 808 -7.53 24.00 4.60
C TYR A 808 -7.80 23.44 6.01
N PRO A 809 -8.60 24.11 6.85
CA PRO A 809 -9.06 23.53 8.10
C PRO A 809 -9.78 22.20 7.87
N ALA A 810 -9.70 21.29 8.84
CA ALA A 810 -10.14 19.90 8.70
C ALA A 810 -11.31 19.48 9.60
N SER A 811 -12.08 18.49 9.15
CA SER A 811 -13.00 17.65 9.91
C SER A 811 -12.54 16.21 9.79
N ILE A 812 -12.58 15.44 10.89
CA ILE A 812 -12.15 14.03 10.89
C ILE A 812 -13.06 13.19 11.78
N ARG A 813 -13.37 11.96 11.32
CA ARG A 813 -14.26 11.00 12.00
C ARG A 813 -13.77 9.56 11.84
N THR A 814 -14.11 8.69 12.78
CA THR A 814 -14.03 7.24 12.61
C THR A 814 -15.32 6.72 11.98
N GLN A 815 -15.23 5.59 11.29
CA GLN A 815 -16.38 4.89 10.73
C GLN A 815 -16.14 3.38 10.71
N GLN A 816 -17.16 2.61 10.34
CA GLN A 816 -17.05 1.17 10.19
C GLN A 816 -15.81 0.76 9.36
N GLY A 817 -15.10 -0.25 9.84
CA GLY A 817 -13.89 -0.77 9.18
C GLY A 817 -14.16 -1.18 7.73
N ARG A 818 -13.21 -0.85 6.84
CA ARG A 818 -13.23 -1.22 5.40
C ARG A 818 -14.43 -0.67 4.59
N LYS A 819 -15.23 0.23 5.16
CA LYS A 819 -16.22 1.03 4.42
C LYS A 819 -15.52 2.22 3.77
N GLU A 820 -15.61 2.38 2.46
CA GLU A 820 -14.99 3.50 1.72
C GLU A 820 -15.82 4.78 1.78
N MET A 821 -17.14 4.68 1.95
CA MET A 821 -18.07 5.81 1.96
C MET A 821 -18.17 6.48 3.32
N VAL A 822 -18.23 7.81 3.36
CA VAL A 822 -18.19 8.59 4.59
C VAL A 822 -19.56 8.65 5.28
N THR A 823 -19.68 8.05 6.48
CA THR A 823 -20.98 7.91 7.19
C THR A 823 -21.53 9.22 7.77
N GLU A 824 -20.68 10.14 8.24
CA GLU A 824 -21.08 11.45 8.82
C GLU A 824 -20.71 12.64 7.90
N LEU A 825 -20.74 12.42 6.59
CA LEU A 825 -20.23 13.41 5.64
C LEU A 825 -20.98 14.74 5.70
N GLU A 826 -22.31 14.69 5.85
CA GLU A 826 -23.17 15.87 5.90
C GLU A 826 -22.71 16.87 6.99
N GLU A 827 -22.48 16.40 8.22
CA GLU A 827 -22.05 17.26 9.32
C GLU A 827 -20.64 17.83 9.09
N MET A 828 -19.72 17.04 8.55
CA MET A 828 -18.39 17.51 8.17
C MET A 828 -18.46 18.61 7.10
N ILE A 829 -19.37 18.48 6.13
CA ILE A 829 -19.64 19.51 5.12
C ILE A 829 -20.19 20.78 5.80
N LEU A 830 -21.21 20.66 6.65
CA LEU A 830 -21.80 21.80 7.36
C LEU A 830 -20.75 22.58 8.18
N GLU A 831 -19.85 21.87 8.87
CA GLU A 831 -18.73 22.50 9.59
C GLU A 831 -17.87 23.38 8.67
N ARG A 832 -17.53 22.87 7.47
CA ARG A 832 -16.69 23.59 6.50
C ARG A 832 -17.42 24.81 5.91
N PHE A 833 -18.69 24.66 5.54
CA PHE A 833 -19.49 25.77 4.99
C PHE A 833 -19.73 26.87 6.04
N ARG A 834 -20.04 26.51 7.28
CA ARG A 834 -20.21 27.48 8.38
C ARG A 834 -18.92 28.24 8.65
N LEU A 835 -17.76 27.56 8.60
CA LEU A 835 -16.47 28.22 8.72
C LEU A 835 -16.21 29.19 7.57
N TRP A 836 -16.50 28.77 6.33
CA TRP A 836 -16.40 29.64 5.17
C TRP A 836 -17.26 30.89 5.33
N GLN A 837 -18.53 30.73 5.71
CA GLN A 837 -19.47 31.83 5.91
C GLN A 837 -18.96 32.83 6.95
N ARG A 838 -18.43 32.34 8.10
CA ARG A 838 -17.84 33.20 9.13
C ARG A 838 -16.63 33.99 8.63
N ARG A 839 -15.79 33.40 7.78
CA ARG A 839 -14.54 34.03 7.30
C ARG A 839 -14.71 34.92 6.06
N ASN A 840 -15.74 34.68 5.25
CA ASN A 840 -15.91 35.31 3.94
C ASN A 840 -17.23 36.09 3.79
N GLY A 841 -18.02 36.21 4.86
CA GLY A 841 -19.23 37.05 4.91
C GLY A 841 -20.42 36.52 4.11
N GLY A 842 -20.36 35.30 3.60
CA GLY A 842 -21.44 34.69 2.82
C GLY A 842 -21.14 33.24 2.45
N LEU A 843 -22.17 32.52 2.01
CA LEU A 843 -22.04 31.15 1.53
C LEU A 843 -21.45 31.11 0.10
N PRO A 844 -20.64 30.09 -0.25
CA PRO A 844 -20.08 29.96 -1.60
C PRO A 844 -21.16 29.54 -2.61
N ASN A 845 -21.01 29.90 -3.89
CA ASN A 845 -21.95 29.50 -4.94
C ASN A 845 -21.39 28.39 -5.87
N LYS A 846 -20.11 28.03 -5.69
CA LYS A 846 -19.43 26.94 -6.41
C LYS A 846 -18.69 26.03 -5.44
N VAL A 847 -18.78 24.73 -5.69
CA VAL A 847 -18.13 23.67 -4.92
C VAL A 847 -17.32 22.80 -5.87
N ILE A 848 -16.03 22.62 -5.58
CA ILE A 848 -15.16 21.67 -6.29
C ILE A 848 -14.67 20.64 -5.27
N VAL A 849 -14.90 19.36 -5.53
CA VAL A 849 -14.51 18.27 -4.63
C VAL A 849 -13.45 17.41 -5.30
N TYR A 850 -12.28 17.28 -4.65
CA TYR A 850 -11.28 16.28 -4.99
C TYR A 850 -11.35 15.09 -4.03
N ARG A 851 -11.79 13.93 -4.53
CA ARG A 851 -11.99 12.70 -3.76
C ARG A 851 -10.87 11.69 -4.02
N ASP A 852 -9.97 11.46 -3.07
CA ASP A 852 -8.93 10.43 -3.16
C ASP A 852 -9.47 9.08 -2.71
N GLY A 853 -8.82 7.97 -3.09
CA GLY A 853 -9.06 6.65 -2.48
C GLY A 853 -10.17 5.79 -3.10
N VAL A 854 -10.86 6.26 -4.14
CA VAL A 854 -11.99 5.54 -4.77
C VAL A 854 -11.55 4.83 -6.05
N SER A 855 -11.93 3.55 -6.19
CA SER A 855 -11.70 2.77 -7.41
C SER A 855 -12.86 2.89 -8.41
N GLU A 856 -12.63 2.52 -9.68
CA GLU A 856 -13.63 2.61 -10.76
C GLU A 856 -14.96 1.93 -10.42
N GLY A 857 -14.91 0.74 -9.81
CA GLY A 857 -16.10 -0.01 -9.37
C GLY A 857 -16.91 0.66 -8.25
N GLN A 858 -16.44 1.78 -7.71
CA GLN A 858 -17.06 2.51 -6.61
C GLN A 858 -17.54 3.91 -7.02
N TYR A 859 -17.35 4.33 -8.28
CA TYR A 859 -17.77 5.65 -8.75
C TYR A 859 -19.27 5.89 -8.56
N LYS A 860 -20.09 4.88 -8.89
CA LYS A 860 -21.54 4.95 -8.69
C LYS A 860 -21.92 5.16 -7.22
N ILE A 861 -21.21 4.49 -6.32
CA ILE A 861 -21.43 4.62 -4.87
C ILE A 861 -21.16 6.06 -4.41
N VAL A 862 -20.12 6.73 -4.92
CA VAL A 862 -19.87 8.16 -4.61
C VAL A 862 -21.06 9.03 -4.97
N LEU A 863 -21.67 8.80 -6.14
CA LEU A 863 -22.83 9.56 -6.58
C LEU A 863 -24.12 9.20 -5.83
N GLU A 864 -24.25 7.96 -5.36
CA GLU A 864 -25.45 7.46 -4.66
C GLU A 864 -25.42 7.68 -3.14
N GLU A 865 -24.23 7.78 -2.52
CA GLU A 865 -24.09 7.93 -1.06
C GLU A 865 -23.43 9.25 -0.63
N GLU A 866 -22.36 9.71 -1.30
CA GLU A 866 -21.63 10.93 -0.89
C GLU A 866 -22.29 12.22 -1.43
N LEU A 867 -22.67 12.26 -2.71
CA LEU A 867 -23.33 13.42 -3.30
C LEU A 867 -24.63 13.82 -2.57
N PRO A 868 -25.53 12.89 -2.17
CA PRO A 868 -26.72 13.26 -1.40
C PRO A 868 -26.39 13.92 -0.06
N SER A 869 -25.23 13.64 0.55
CA SER A 869 -24.80 14.32 1.78
C SER A 869 -24.47 15.80 1.53
N PHE A 870 -23.94 16.15 0.35
CA PHE A 870 -23.80 17.55 -0.06
C PHE A 870 -25.16 18.20 -0.27
N VAL A 871 -26.08 17.53 -0.97
CA VAL A 871 -27.44 18.05 -1.22
C VAL A 871 -28.16 18.35 0.10
N LYS A 872 -28.13 17.43 1.07
CA LYS A 872 -28.71 17.65 2.41
C LYS A 872 -28.08 18.84 3.15
N ALA A 873 -26.76 18.98 3.07
CA ALA A 873 -26.08 20.14 3.63
C ALA A 873 -26.48 21.45 2.91
N PHE A 874 -26.74 21.39 1.60
CA PHE A 874 -27.24 22.53 0.84
C PHE A 874 -28.68 22.88 1.21
N ASP A 875 -29.56 21.90 1.40
CA ASP A 875 -30.92 22.11 1.86
C ASP A 875 -30.95 22.85 3.21
N LYS A 876 -30.08 22.43 4.15
CA LYS A 876 -29.94 23.08 5.47
C LYS A 876 -29.41 24.52 5.41
N LEU A 877 -28.55 24.85 4.44
CA LEU A 877 -27.84 26.13 4.38
C LEU A 877 -28.44 27.15 3.40
N TYR A 878 -28.97 26.69 2.27
CA TYR A 878 -29.48 27.50 1.16
C TYR A 878 -31.00 27.40 1.01
N GLY A 879 -31.63 26.39 1.62
CA GLY A 879 -33.04 26.08 1.45
C GLY A 879 -33.32 25.47 0.09
N ALA A 880 -34.17 26.13 -0.71
CA ALA A 880 -34.66 25.61 -1.99
C ALA A 880 -33.54 25.20 -2.96
N ALA A 881 -33.74 24.09 -3.69
CA ALA A 881 -32.79 23.49 -4.63
C ALA A 881 -32.26 24.46 -5.70
N LEU A 882 -33.09 25.40 -6.17
CA LEU A 882 -32.69 26.44 -7.14
C LEU A 882 -31.59 27.38 -6.60
N LYS A 883 -31.41 27.46 -5.29
CA LYS A 883 -30.37 28.26 -4.62
C LYS A 883 -29.12 27.46 -4.28
N HIS A 884 -29.10 26.15 -4.54
CA HIS A 884 -27.95 25.31 -4.25
C HIS A 884 -26.72 25.77 -5.06
N PRO A 885 -25.52 25.67 -4.49
CA PRO A 885 -24.30 25.95 -5.24
C PRO A 885 -24.06 24.86 -6.30
N LYS A 886 -23.39 25.24 -7.39
CA LYS A 886 -22.97 24.28 -8.43
C LYS A 886 -21.84 23.40 -7.91
N ILE A 887 -21.91 22.08 -8.12
CA ILE A 887 -20.90 21.13 -7.62
C ILE A 887 -20.22 20.38 -8.77
N SER A 888 -18.90 20.23 -8.67
CA SER A 888 -18.12 19.28 -9.48
C SER A 888 -17.34 18.32 -8.59
N ILE A 889 -17.41 17.02 -8.89
CA ILE A 889 -16.74 15.95 -8.14
C ILE A 889 -15.70 15.30 -9.03
N ILE A 890 -14.44 15.36 -8.60
CA ILE A 890 -13.28 14.81 -9.31
C ILE A 890 -12.60 13.77 -8.42
N VAL A 891 -12.60 12.51 -8.85
CA VAL A 891 -11.84 11.45 -8.20
C VAL A 891 -10.37 11.57 -8.57
N VAL A 892 -9.49 11.38 -7.58
CA VAL A 892 -8.04 11.37 -7.73
C VAL A 892 -7.53 9.95 -7.47
N GLY A 893 -6.92 9.34 -8.48
CA GLY A 893 -6.33 8.02 -8.41
C GLY A 893 -4.82 8.06 -8.56
N LYS A 894 -4.07 7.80 -7.47
CA LYS A 894 -2.61 7.59 -7.55
C LYS A 894 -2.24 6.11 -7.62
N ARG A 895 -3.17 5.16 -7.46
CA ARG A 895 -2.89 3.71 -7.36
C ARG A 895 -3.31 2.93 -8.61
N HIS A 896 -2.65 3.20 -9.74
CA HIS A 896 -2.82 2.46 -11.01
C HIS A 896 -1.49 1.96 -11.60
N HIS A 897 -1.55 1.27 -12.73
CA HIS A 897 -0.36 0.69 -13.38
C HIS A 897 0.11 1.47 -14.62
N THR A 898 -0.65 2.47 -15.08
CA THR A 898 -0.25 3.39 -16.18
C THR A 898 1.06 4.12 -15.93
N ARG A 899 1.94 4.13 -16.91
CA ARG A 899 3.22 4.88 -16.97
C ARG A 899 3.37 5.52 -18.35
N PHE A 900 4.09 6.63 -18.38
CA PHE A 900 4.46 7.33 -19.60
C PHE A 900 5.97 7.52 -19.65
N TYR A 901 6.53 7.43 -20.85
CA TYR A 901 7.96 7.58 -21.10
C TYR A 901 8.15 8.59 -22.23
N PRO A 902 9.08 9.55 -22.10
CA PRO A 902 9.40 10.46 -23.20
C PRO A 902 9.81 9.68 -24.44
N THR A 903 9.53 10.21 -25.63
CA THR A 903 10.09 9.68 -26.89
C THR A 903 11.31 10.48 -27.35
N LYS A 904 11.54 11.66 -26.78
CA LYS A 904 12.66 12.56 -27.09
C LYS A 904 13.33 13.08 -25.82
N MET A 905 14.64 13.28 -25.86
CA MET A 905 15.42 13.83 -24.74
C MET A 905 14.98 15.24 -24.32
N ALA A 906 14.50 16.06 -25.27
CA ALA A 906 14.01 17.42 -25.00
C ALA A 906 12.72 17.46 -24.15
N ASP A 907 11.97 16.35 -24.12
CA ASP A 907 10.72 16.22 -23.36
C ASP A 907 10.94 15.44 -22.04
N ALA A 908 12.18 15.02 -21.79
CA ALA A 908 12.60 14.34 -20.58
C ALA A 908 13.19 15.32 -19.54
N ASP A 909 13.03 15.00 -18.26
CA ASP A 909 13.77 15.65 -17.20
C ASP A 909 15.23 15.18 -17.20
N GLN A 910 16.15 16.13 -17.08
CA GLN A 910 17.59 15.89 -17.25
C GLN A 910 18.24 15.13 -16.09
N LYS A 911 17.47 14.79 -15.04
CA LYS A 911 17.99 14.07 -13.87
C LYS A 911 17.58 12.60 -13.87
N THR A 912 16.33 12.30 -14.21
CA THR A 912 15.80 10.93 -14.11
C THR A 912 15.32 10.32 -15.42
N GLY A 913 15.12 11.12 -16.47
CA GLY A 913 14.58 10.68 -17.76
C GLY A 913 13.06 10.50 -17.77
N ASN A 914 12.36 11.00 -16.76
CA ASN A 914 10.90 11.04 -16.70
C ASN A 914 10.34 12.12 -17.61
N PRO A 915 9.04 12.03 -17.98
CA PRO A 915 8.36 13.18 -18.58
C PRO A 915 8.47 14.41 -17.67
N GLN A 916 8.59 15.58 -18.30
CA GLN A 916 8.70 16.84 -17.57
C GLN A 916 7.44 17.12 -16.73
N PRO A 917 7.57 17.80 -15.57
CA PRO A 917 6.42 18.24 -14.77
C PRO A 917 5.48 19.10 -15.60
N GLY A 918 4.18 18.89 -15.44
CA GLY A 918 3.13 19.47 -16.27
C GLY A 918 2.68 18.56 -17.41
N THR A 919 3.29 17.38 -17.59
CA THR A 919 2.85 16.42 -18.59
C THR A 919 1.42 15.93 -18.32
N VAL A 920 0.52 16.14 -19.27
CA VAL A 920 -0.87 15.67 -19.29
C VAL A 920 -1.07 14.71 -20.45
N VAL A 921 -1.82 13.63 -20.21
CA VAL A 921 -2.32 12.71 -21.23
C VAL A 921 -3.82 12.53 -21.01
N ASP A 922 -4.62 13.02 -21.95
CA ASP A 922 -6.07 12.90 -21.94
C ASP A 922 -6.62 12.14 -23.17
N ARG A 923 -5.73 11.52 -23.96
CA ARG A 923 -6.04 10.78 -25.19
C ARG A 923 -5.37 9.41 -25.25
N GLY A 924 -5.94 8.51 -26.04
CA GLY A 924 -5.41 7.22 -26.45
C GLY A 924 -5.47 6.11 -25.41
N VAL A 925 -5.39 6.43 -24.12
CA VAL A 925 -5.42 5.45 -23.01
C VAL A 925 -6.38 5.84 -21.88
N THR A 926 -7.08 6.96 -22.04
CA THR A 926 -8.16 7.40 -21.16
C THR A 926 -9.42 6.57 -21.40
N GLY A 927 -10.35 6.63 -20.44
CA GLY A 927 -11.61 5.90 -20.51
C GLY A 927 -12.45 6.34 -21.70
N GLU A 928 -13.06 5.38 -22.40
CA GLU A 928 -13.76 5.62 -23.67
C GLU A 928 -14.97 6.56 -23.57
N LYS A 929 -15.61 6.63 -22.40
CA LYS A 929 -16.79 7.49 -22.13
C LYS A 929 -16.59 8.44 -20.94
N LEU A 930 -15.39 8.45 -20.36
CA LEU A 930 -15.11 9.20 -19.15
C LEU A 930 -14.55 10.57 -19.47
N PHE A 931 -14.95 11.58 -18.68
CA PHE A 931 -14.18 12.80 -18.58
C PHE A 931 -13.01 12.58 -17.61
N ASP A 932 -11.89 12.07 -18.14
CA ASP A 932 -10.69 11.77 -17.36
C ASP A 932 -9.39 12.22 -18.04
N PHE A 933 -8.33 12.35 -17.23
CA PHE A 933 -6.98 12.67 -17.70
C PHE A 933 -5.92 12.21 -16.70
N PHE A 934 -4.71 11.96 -17.20
CA PHE A 934 -3.53 11.74 -16.38
C PHE A 934 -2.69 13.02 -16.31
N LEU A 935 -2.17 13.35 -15.12
CA LEU A 935 -1.31 14.50 -14.91
C LEU A 935 -0.07 14.12 -14.07
N LEU A 936 1.10 14.42 -14.60
CA LEU A 936 2.38 14.35 -13.92
C LEU A 936 2.81 15.77 -13.54
N ALA A 937 2.39 16.24 -12.36
CA ALA A 937 2.61 17.62 -11.94
C ALA A 937 4.00 17.90 -11.30
N HIS A 938 4.81 16.87 -11.04
CA HIS A 938 6.01 16.97 -10.21
C HIS A 938 7.19 16.21 -10.83
N GLN A 939 8.42 16.63 -10.53
CA GLN A 939 9.61 15.88 -10.94
C GLN A 939 9.76 14.62 -10.09
N GLY A 940 9.81 13.46 -10.75
CA GLY A 940 10.22 12.20 -10.12
C GLY A 940 11.67 12.29 -9.63
N LEU A 941 11.90 12.02 -8.35
CA LEU A 941 13.26 12.07 -7.78
C LEU A 941 14.05 10.78 -8.01
N GLN A 942 13.35 9.67 -8.20
CA GLN A 942 13.92 8.35 -8.39
C GLN A 942 12.91 7.46 -9.11
N GLY A 943 13.42 6.54 -9.93
CA GLY A 943 12.61 5.56 -10.64
C GLY A 943 11.72 6.18 -11.72
N THR A 944 10.65 5.47 -12.07
CA THR A 944 9.66 5.91 -13.06
C THR A 944 8.49 6.57 -12.35
N SER A 945 8.21 7.81 -12.76
CA SER A 945 7.15 8.64 -12.20
C SER A 945 5.78 8.04 -12.46
N LYS A 946 4.90 8.23 -11.49
CA LYS A 946 3.51 7.82 -11.58
C LYS A 946 2.65 9.07 -11.76
N PRO A 947 2.00 9.25 -12.92
CA PRO A 947 1.03 10.34 -13.08
C PRO A 947 -0.16 10.09 -12.14
N ALA A 948 -0.86 11.13 -11.71
CA ALA A 948 -2.14 10.98 -11.04
C ALA A 948 -3.26 10.93 -12.10
N HIS A 949 -4.24 10.06 -11.90
CA HIS A 949 -5.42 9.93 -12.76
C HIS A 949 -6.58 10.70 -12.15
N TYR A 950 -7.20 11.59 -12.92
CA TYR A 950 -8.33 12.40 -12.48
C TYR A 950 -9.56 12.02 -13.30
N VAL A 951 -10.68 11.70 -12.64
CA VAL A 951 -11.94 11.29 -13.29
C VAL A 951 -13.07 12.15 -12.74
N VAL A 952 -13.83 12.80 -13.62
CA VAL A 952 -14.95 13.65 -13.24
C VAL A 952 -16.23 12.82 -13.16
N LEU A 953 -16.87 12.80 -11.99
CA LEU A 953 -18.09 12.04 -11.73
C LEU A 953 -19.36 12.89 -11.82
N LYS A 954 -19.25 14.20 -11.58
CA LYS A 954 -20.32 15.19 -11.69
C LYS A 954 -19.71 16.54 -12.00
N ASP A 955 -20.37 17.34 -12.82
CA ASP A 955 -19.87 18.67 -13.19
C ASP A 955 -20.97 19.68 -13.54
N ASP A 956 -21.57 20.30 -12.51
CA ASP A 956 -22.54 21.37 -12.71
C ASP A 956 -21.87 22.72 -13.05
N ASN A 957 -20.56 22.83 -12.77
CA ASN A 957 -19.76 24.03 -13.07
C ASN A 957 -19.36 24.11 -14.55
N LYS A 958 -19.54 23.04 -15.34
CA LYS A 958 -19.18 22.95 -16.77
C LYS A 958 -17.69 23.25 -17.01
N LEU A 959 -16.84 22.56 -16.25
CA LEU A 959 -15.39 22.70 -16.32
C LEU A 959 -14.89 22.15 -17.68
N GLY A 960 -14.36 23.04 -18.52
CA GLY A 960 -13.68 22.63 -19.74
C GLY A 960 -12.39 21.83 -19.46
N ALA A 961 -11.97 20.98 -20.40
CA ALA A 961 -10.79 20.14 -20.25
C ALA A 961 -9.52 20.95 -19.92
N ASP A 962 -9.22 22.00 -20.69
CA ASP A 962 -8.05 22.86 -20.44
C ASP A 962 -8.12 23.57 -19.08
N GLN A 963 -9.29 24.07 -18.72
CA GLN A 963 -9.49 24.78 -17.47
C GLN A 963 -9.27 23.86 -16.26
N LEU A 964 -9.85 22.65 -16.27
CA LEU A 964 -9.67 21.68 -15.19
C LEU A 964 -8.23 21.17 -15.10
N GLN A 965 -7.60 20.87 -16.23
CA GLN A 965 -6.22 20.38 -16.27
C GLN A 965 -5.23 21.43 -15.76
N ALA A 966 -5.36 22.69 -16.22
CA ALA A 966 -4.54 23.81 -15.76
C ALA A 966 -4.76 24.10 -14.28
N LEU A 967 -6.02 24.18 -13.82
CA LEU A 967 -6.33 24.37 -12.40
C LEU A 967 -5.68 23.28 -11.54
N THR A 968 -5.87 22.02 -11.91
CA THR A 968 -5.35 20.88 -11.16
C THR A 968 -3.82 20.90 -11.11
N HIS A 969 -3.17 21.26 -12.23
CA HIS A 969 -1.72 21.45 -12.28
C HIS A 969 -1.25 22.60 -11.38
N HIS A 970 -1.91 23.75 -11.41
CA HIS A 970 -1.55 24.90 -10.58
C HIS A 970 -1.75 24.62 -9.09
N LEU A 971 -2.84 23.94 -8.72
CA LEU A 971 -3.07 23.50 -7.36
C LEU A 971 -1.88 22.69 -6.83
N CYS A 972 -1.25 21.82 -7.62
CA CYS A 972 -0.06 21.06 -7.20
C CYS A 972 1.13 21.91 -6.72
N TYR A 973 1.17 23.22 -7.00
CA TYR A 973 2.19 24.14 -6.51
C TYR A 973 1.81 24.86 -5.22
N THR A 974 0.57 24.70 -4.72
CA THR A 974 0.06 25.37 -3.50
C THR A 974 0.32 24.58 -2.22
N PHE A 975 1.08 23.48 -2.28
CA PHE A 975 1.34 22.64 -1.12
C PHE A 975 2.19 23.35 -0.05
N ALA A 976 1.64 23.44 1.15
CA ALA A 976 2.12 24.28 2.24
C ALA A 976 3.46 23.85 2.87
N ARG A 977 3.90 22.59 2.66
CA ARG A 977 5.02 21.98 3.39
C ARG A 977 6.33 21.89 2.61
N ALA A 978 6.36 22.28 1.33
CA ALA A 978 7.53 22.13 0.48
C ALA A 978 7.56 23.16 -0.64
N THR A 979 8.77 23.57 -1.06
CA THR A 979 9.00 24.40 -2.24
C THR A 979 9.08 23.54 -3.52
N ARG A 980 8.12 22.62 -3.66
CA ARG A 980 8.03 21.68 -4.77
C ARG A 980 6.59 21.42 -5.12
N ALA A 981 6.32 21.22 -6.41
CA ALA A 981 5.07 20.68 -6.88
C ALA A 981 4.89 19.25 -6.36
N VAL A 982 3.68 18.92 -5.93
CA VAL A 982 3.31 17.59 -5.43
C VAL A 982 2.64 16.75 -6.51
N SER A 983 2.60 15.43 -6.28
CA SER A 983 2.12 14.47 -7.28
C SER A 983 0.60 14.45 -7.48
N ILE A 984 -0.15 14.93 -6.51
CA ILE A 984 -1.61 15.02 -6.50
C ILE A 984 -1.98 16.42 -6.01
N CYS A 985 -3.15 16.91 -6.41
CA CYS A 985 -3.59 18.24 -5.98
C CYS A 985 -3.66 18.34 -4.43
N PRO A 986 -3.28 19.49 -3.83
CA PRO A 986 -3.22 19.63 -2.38
C PRO A 986 -4.52 19.41 -1.62
N PRO A 987 -5.73 19.72 -2.13
CA PRO A 987 -6.96 19.36 -1.42
C PRO A 987 -7.01 17.85 -1.09
N ALA A 988 -6.83 16.98 -2.08
CA ALA A 988 -6.75 15.53 -1.88
C ALA A 988 -5.56 15.15 -0.97
N TYR A 989 -4.39 15.78 -1.17
CA TYR A 989 -3.21 15.46 -0.37
C TYR A 989 -3.36 15.85 1.11
N TYR A 990 -4.02 16.96 1.39
CA TYR A 990 -4.31 17.38 2.76
C TYR A 990 -5.30 16.43 3.45
N ALA A 991 -6.28 15.89 2.72
CA ALA A 991 -7.18 14.85 3.23
C ALA A 991 -6.42 13.55 3.60
N ASP A 992 -5.51 13.08 2.74
CA ASP A 992 -4.64 11.92 3.04
C ASP A 992 -3.77 12.16 4.30
N ILE A 993 -3.14 13.34 4.41
CA ILE A 993 -2.34 13.70 5.60
C ILE A 993 -3.21 13.76 6.86
N LEU A 994 -4.44 14.26 6.74
CA LEU A 994 -5.40 14.30 7.83
C LEU A 994 -5.82 12.89 8.28
N CYS A 995 -6.13 12.00 7.34
CA CYS A 995 -6.41 10.60 7.61
C CYS A 995 -5.25 9.91 8.34
N GLU A 996 -4.00 10.12 7.89
CA GLU A 996 -2.81 9.59 8.56
C GLU A 996 -2.65 10.18 9.98
N ARG A 997 -3.01 11.45 10.18
CA ARG A 997 -3.07 12.05 11.53
C ARG A 997 -4.11 11.36 12.41
N GLY A 998 -5.30 11.06 11.89
CA GLY A 998 -6.30 10.26 12.62
C GLY A 998 -5.77 8.89 13.03
N ARG A 999 -4.99 8.22 12.16
CA ARG A 999 -4.39 6.92 12.51
C ARG A 999 -3.41 7.02 13.68
N SER A 1000 -2.77 8.17 13.87
CA SER A 1000 -1.92 8.41 15.03
C SER A 1000 -2.73 8.47 16.34
N TYR A 1001 -3.96 8.99 16.31
CA TYR A 1001 -4.82 9.02 17.51
C TYR A 1001 -5.31 7.63 17.93
N LEU A 1002 -5.35 6.68 16.99
CA LEU A 1002 -5.75 5.29 17.20
C LEU A 1002 -4.58 4.31 17.03
N HIS A 1003 -3.38 4.67 17.47
CA HIS A 1003 -2.20 3.82 17.24
C HIS A 1003 -2.39 2.38 17.72
N THR A 1004 -2.88 2.17 18.94
CA THR A 1004 -3.05 0.83 19.52
C THR A 1004 -3.99 -0.06 18.70
N VAL A 1005 -5.01 0.54 18.09
CA VAL A 1005 -6.03 -0.15 17.27
C VAL A 1005 -5.56 -0.33 15.81
N LEU A 1006 -5.03 0.73 15.18
CA LEU A 1006 -4.73 0.77 13.74
C LEU A 1006 -3.27 0.52 13.36
N LYS A 1007 -2.35 0.60 14.33
CA LYS A 1007 -0.89 0.44 14.15
C LYS A 1007 -0.26 -0.55 15.16
N GLY A 1008 -1.04 -1.02 16.15
CA GLY A 1008 -0.63 -1.95 17.22
C GLY A 1008 -0.94 -3.43 16.93
N GLU A 1009 -0.79 -4.29 17.93
CA GLU A 1009 -0.92 -5.76 17.83
C GLU A 1009 -2.38 -6.26 17.79
N GLY A 1010 -3.28 -5.51 17.13
CA GLY A 1010 -4.67 -5.93 16.94
C GLY A 1010 -5.57 -5.75 18.18
N SER A 1011 -5.36 -4.71 18.98
CA SER A 1011 -6.30 -4.34 20.05
C SER A 1011 -7.70 -4.08 19.47
N ALA A 1012 -8.73 -4.54 20.19
CA ALA A 1012 -10.12 -4.27 19.81
C ALA A 1012 -10.41 -2.77 19.92
N PHE A 1013 -11.21 -2.25 18.99
CA PHE A 1013 -11.75 -0.89 19.06
C PHE A 1013 -12.87 -0.83 20.09
N LEU A 1014 -12.81 0.13 21.03
CA LEU A 1014 -13.75 0.31 22.14
C LEU A 1014 -14.46 1.66 22.06
N ASN A 1015 -15.63 1.79 22.70
CA ASN A 1015 -16.37 3.06 22.75
C ASN A 1015 -15.64 4.19 23.49
N THR A 1016 -14.61 3.87 24.28
CA THR A 1016 -13.76 4.85 24.96
C THR A 1016 -12.64 5.40 24.08
N ASP A 1017 -12.44 4.83 22.89
CA ASP A 1017 -11.43 5.29 21.96
C ASP A 1017 -11.84 6.60 21.28
N TRP A 1018 -10.88 7.24 20.61
CA TRP A 1018 -11.15 8.47 19.88
C TRP A 1018 -12.05 8.22 18.67
N HIS A 1019 -13.20 8.90 18.61
CA HIS A 1019 -14.19 8.74 17.53
C HIS A 1019 -14.17 9.85 16.48
N GLY A 1020 -13.59 11.01 16.79
CA GLY A 1020 -13.55 12.11 15.83
C GLY A 1020 -13.18 13.45 16.46
N GLY A 1021 -12.94 14.42 15.58
CA GLY A 1021 -12.64 15.79 15.95
C GLY A 1021 -11.29 15.97 16.66
N VAL A 1022 -10.99 17.23 16.97
CA VAL A 1022 -9.83 17.66 17.75
C VAL A 1022 -10.28 18.76 18.70
N HIS A 1023 -9.40 19.17 19.62
CA HIS A 1023 -9.72 20.26 20.53
C HIS A 1023 -10.10 21.54 19.77
N SER A 1024 -11.09 22.29 20.28
CA SER A 1024 -11.64 23.49 19.63
C SER A 1024 -10.58 24.51 19.22
N ASN A 1025 -9.60 24.76 20.08
CA ASN A 1025 -8.44 25.64 19.82
C ASN A 1025 -7.66 25.34 18.52
N VAL A 1026 -7.67 24.10 18.03
CA VAL A 1026 -6.94 23.71 16.81
C VAL A 1026 -7.84 23.24 15.67
N ALA A 1027 -9.15 23.07 15.91
CA ALA A 1027 -10.12 22.53 14.96
C ALA A 1027 -10.25 23.35 13.66
N GLU A 1028 -10.04 24.67 13.74
CA GLU A 1028 -10.10 25.57 12.58
C GLU A 1028 -8.73 25.90 11.98
N THR A 1029 -7.70 25.11 12.32
CA THR A 1029 -6.33 25.27 11.84
C THR A 1029 -5.90 24.09 10.95
N MET A 1030 -4.78 24.22 10.26
CA MET A 1030 -4.13 23.11 9.57
C MET A 1030 -3.25 22.26 10.53
N PHE A 1031 -3.81 21.84 11.67
CA PHE A 1031 -3.09 21.12 12.74
C PHE A 1031 -2.38 19.84 12.25
N TYR A 1032 -2.96 19.20 11.23
CA TYR A 1032 -2.50 17.96 10.62
C TYR A 1032 -1.20 18.10 9.79
N LEU A 1033 -0.74 19.32 9.51
CA LEU A 1033 0.50 19.57 8.76
C LEU A 1033 1.77 19.12 9.48
#